data_AF-A0A4Z0V831-F1
#
_entry.id   AF-A0A4Z0V831-F1
#
_cell.length_a   1.000
_cell.length_b   1.000
_cell.length_c   1.000
_cell.angle_alpha   90.00
_cell.angle_beta   90.00
_cell.angle_gamma   90.00
#
_symmetry.space_group_name_H-M   'P 1'
#
loop_
_entity.id
_entity.type
_entity.pdbx_description
1 polymer ?
#
loop_
_entity_poly.entity_id
_entity_poly.type
_entity_poly.pdbx_seq_one_letter_code
_entity_poly.pdbx_strand_id
1 'polypeptide(L)'
;MKKICMMLAGLFLSWGSVAAITPDEAWRDVYPQIEKSISQPEFRAKDYKIFDYGKKSKTKGFLYTELINKVIDVCSREGGGRVVVPKGTWLTGPITIKDNVNLHLEEGATLLFTTDTTQYPVVRTRWEGMDCYNYQPLIYAIGAKNIALTGKGTVDGAADNSNWWGMSSKRGHDYTGPGTVATQKIGRPLLQEWNENGVPVEKRQMGPGYGMRPQLVNFVECKNVLIEDVTLLRSPFWVIHPLFCENLTVRGVHIQNEGPNGDGCDPESCKNVLIEDCFFDTGDDCIAIKSGRNRDGIEAATPTENVIVRNCRMKNGHGGIVVGSEISGGFSNLFAENCVMDSPDLDRVVRIKTNSCRGGVIENIFCRNIEVGQCNEAVLKINLIYERKEACDHSFPPVVQDVYLENISCKESKYGIVIEGYEDLCNIRNIEVKNCKWDGVKNGGNSINGLTKNVRIANTYINGKLVTENEPLSQRMALSEMKRCPESWMLDYHRGPKWTYSIGTELDAILNVADRYKDGDMAAYVLSYVDTLVNSDGSIKGYKMESYNIDNIKDGTLLLQAYDRTGEERYLTAAHTLWKQLASHPRTSEGGYWHKKIYPHQMWLDGLFMAEPFSAKYVNRFLSGKDKDEAWDHIADQFILVAKRTYDPKTGLYRHAWDESKEQRWADKQTGQAPHAWGRAMGWTFMALLDVLEEMPADHPKRPELVRIFKSFADGAVKTQDTRSGVWYQVLDQPGRDGNYLEGTASSMFVYGLLRGVRMGVLDKSYLNAALTGWNGLLKNLVRFDKDGSMSLTNCCAVAGLGGDKKYRDGSFEYYISEPIRDNDAKGVGPFINACLEMERL
;
A
#
# COMPACT_ATOMS: atom_id res chain seq x y z
N MET A 1 26.53 -50.95 3.16
CA MET A 1 27.63 -50.48 4.04
C MET A 1 28.26 -49.26 3.39
N LYS A 2 27.78 -48.07 3.75
CA LYS A 2 28.43 -47.08 4.63
C LYS A 2 29.43 -46.16 3.89
N LYS A 3 28.98 -44.90 3.75
CA LYS A 3 29.73 -43.64 3.76
C LYS A 3 30.55 -43.28 2.52
N ILE A 4 29.94 -42.49 1.63
CA ILE A 4 30.48 -41.18 1.21
C ILE A 4 29.28 -40.23 1.05
N CYS A 5 29.06 -39.41 2.07
CA CYS A 5 28.09 -38.33 2.11
C CYS A 5 28.78 -37.25 2.95
N MET A 6 29.28 -36.19 2.30
CA MET A 6 29.58 -34.87 2.85
C MET A 6 30.51 -34.09 1.91
N MET A 7 29.98 -32.95 1.43
CA MET A 7 30.65 -31.69 1.03
C MET A 7 30.13 -31.17 -0.31
N LEU A 8 28.89 -30.69 -0.30
CA LEU A 8 28.40 -29.63 -1.20
C LEU A 8 27.39 -28.81 -0.37
N ALA A 9 27.92 -28.05 0.58
CA ALA A 9 27.19 -27.02 1.32
C ALA A 9 28.10 -25.79 1.39
N GLY A 10 27.61 -24.65 0.91
CA GLY A 10 28.23 -23.36 1.18
C GLY A 10 28.62 -22.52 -0.02
N LEU A 11 27.70 -22.30 -0.97
CA LEU A 11 27.66 -21.06 -1.77
C LEU A 11 26.22 -20.53 -1.75
N PHE A 12 25.72 -20.21 -0.56
CA PHE A 12 24.63 -19.25 -0.43
C PHE A 12 25.23 -17.89 -0.77
N LEU A 13 25.15 -17.50 -2.04
CA LEU A 13 25.16 -16.09 -2.42
C LEU A 13 24.01 -15.45 -1.63
N SER A 14 24.34 -14.64 -0.64
CA SER A 14 23.39 -13.73 -0.01
C SER A 14 22.84 -12.83 -1.10
N TRP A 15 21.66 -13.18 -1.64
CA TRP A 15 20.82 -12.22 -2.31
C TRP A 15 20.49 -11.17 -1.25
N GLY A 16 21.22 -10.05 -1.28
CA GLY A 16 20.78 -8.86 -0.57
C GLY A 16 19.36 -8.58 -1.02
N SER A 17 18.42 -8.48 -0.08
CA SER A 17 17.05 -8.08 -0.40
C SER A 17 17.12 -6.72 -1.08
N VAL A 18 16.98 -6.68 -2.40
CA VAL A 18 16.67 -5.45 -3.11
C VAL A 18 15.32 -5.01 -2.51
N ALA A 19 15.28 -3.80 -1.95
CA ALA A 19 14.04 -3.27 -1.40
C ALA A 19 12.97 -3.27 -2.51
N ALA A 20 11.74 -3.67 -2.18
CA ALA A 20 10.62 -3.60 -3.11
C ALA A 20 10.46 -2.14 -3.59
N ILE A 21 10.25 -1.95 -4.89
CA ILE A 21 10.04 -0.63 -5.46
C ILE A 21 8.75 -0.03 -4.91
N THR A 22 8.78 1.24 -4.50
CA THR A 22 7.56 1.91 -4.05
C THR A 22 6.64 2.24 -5.24
N PRO A 23 5.32 2.40 -5.04
CA PRO A 23 4.42 2.80 -6.11
C PRO A 23 4.85 4.09 -6.82
N ASP A 24 5.29 5.10 -6.06
CA ASP A 24 5.74 6.38 -6.62
C ASP A 24 6.97 6.22 -7.52
N GLU A 25 7.95 5.42 -7.09
CA GLU A 25 9.12 5.07 -7.90
C GLU A 25 8.73 4.27 -9.14
N ALA A 26 7.79 3.33 -9.02
CA ALA A 26 7.32 2.52 -10.14
C ALA A 26 6.65 3.39 -11.22
N TRP A 27 5.75 4.30 -10.82
CA TRP A 27 5.10 5.23 -11.75
C TRP A 27 6.07 6.26 -12.34
N ARG A 28 7.05 6.73 -11.58
CA ARG A 28 8.01 7.75 -12.03
C ARG A 28 9.09 7.16 -12.94
N ASP A 29 9.62 5.99 -12.60
CA ASP A 29 10.86 5.47 -13.19
C ASP A 29 10.62 4.24 -14.07
N VAL A 30 9.74 3.32 -13.68
CA VAL A 30 9.53 2.05 -14.40
C VAL A 30 8.48 2.18 -15.52
N TYR A 31 7.34 2.83 -15.24
CA TYR A 31 6.27 3.02 -16.23
C TYR A 31 6.78 3.67 -17.54
N PRO A 32 7.51 4.81 -17.53
CA PRO A 32 7.96 5.45 -18.78
C PRO A 32 8.97 4.60 -19.55
N GLN A 33 9.74 3.77 -18.85
CA GLN A 33 10.70 2.84 -19.49
C GLN A 33 9.97 1.72 -20.22
N ILE A 34 8.95 1.14 -19.59
CA ILE A 34 8.10 0.12 -20.22
C ILE A 34 7.40 0.72 -21.44
N GLU A 35 6.74 1.87 -21.29
CA GLU A 35 6.04 2.53 -22.39
C GLU A 35 6.96 2.76 -23.59
N LYS A 36 8.16 3.29 -23.35
CA LYS A 36 9.17 3.52 -24.39
C LYS A 36 9.68 2.24 -25.05
N SER A 37 9.63 1.10 -24.35
CA SER A 37 10.10 -0.19 -24.87
C SER A 37 9.10 -0.84 -25.84
N ILE A 38 7.83 -0.45 -25.79
CA ILE A 38 6.77 -1.00 -26.63
C ILE A 38 6.91 -0.42 -28.05
N SER A 39 7.19 -1.29 -29.01
CA SER A 39 7.37 -0.92 -30.42
C SER A 39 6.17 -1.34 -31.28
N GLN A 40 5.67 -0.44 -32.12
CA GLN A 40 4.62 -0.77 -33.08
C GLN A 40 5.21 -1.29 -34.41
N PRO A 41 4.47 -2.11 -35.16
CA PRO A 41 4.87 -2.53 -36.50
C PRO A 41 4.82 -1.36 -37.50
N GLU A 42 5.82 -1.28 -38.37
CA GLU A 42 5.81 -0.39 -39.53
C GLU A 42 5.49 -1.17 -40.80
N PHE A 43 4.65 -0.58 -41.66
CA PHE A 43 4.22 -1.22 -42.90
C PHE A 43 4.67 -0.41 -44.12
N ARG A 44 5.02 -1.13 -45.19
CA ARG A 44 5.21 -0.51 -46.50
C ARG A 44 3.92 0.17 -46.95
N ALA A 45 4.03 1.38 -47.49
CA ALA A 45 2.93 2.13 -48.08
C ALA A 45 2.46 1.50 -49.42
N LYS A 46 1.89 0.30 -49.36
CA LYS A 46 1.32 -0.42 -50.51
C LYS A 46 0.05 -1.16 -50.09
N ASP A 47 -1.00 -0.94 -50.88
CA ASP A 47 -2.30 -1.60 -50.68
C ASP A 47 -2.47 -2.81 -51.60
N TYR A 48 -3.08 -3.84 -51.05
CA TYR A 48 -3.49 -5.08 -51.71
C TYR A 48 -4.99 -5.25 -51.51
N LYS A 49 -5.79 -4.66 -52.39
CA LYS A 49 -7.26 -4.77 -52.31
C LYS A 49 -7.67 -6.17 -52.75
N ILE A 50 -8.47 -6.88 -51.94
CA ILE A 50 -8.75 -8.29 -52.22
C ILE A 50 -9.40 -8.54 -53.60
N PHE A 51 -10.15 -7.58 -54.14
CA PHE A 51 -10.81 -7.69 -55.46
C PHE A 51 -9.95 -7.26 -56.65
N ASP A 52 -8.71 -6.82 -56.43
CA ASP A 52 -7.72 -6.70 -57.51
C ASP A 52 -7.14 -8.08 -57.89
N TYR A 53 -7.32 -9.08 -57.02
CA TYR A 53 -6.78 -10.44 -57.14
C TYR A 53 -7.85 -11.54 -57.31
N GLY A 54 -9.13 -11.16 -57.31
CA GLY A 54 -10.29 -12.04 -57.43
C GLY A 54 -11.58 -11.26 -57.71
N LYS A 55 -12.67 -11.96 -58.02
CA LYS A 55 -13.97 -11.32 -58.32
C LYS A 55 -14.99 -11.59 -57.21
N LYS A 56 -15.89 -10.63 -56.99
CA LYS A 56 -17.07 -10.85 -56.14
C LYS A 56 -17.92 -11.98 -56.72
N SER A 57 -18.30 -12.94 -55.87
CA SER A 57 -19.17 -14.05 -56.25
C SER A 57 -20.64 -13.67 -56.11
N LYS A 58 -21.49 -14.19 -57.01
CA LYS A 58 -22.96 -14.10 -56.89
C LYS A 58 -23.56 -15.31 -56.15
N THR A 59 -22.74 -16.31 -55.83
CA THR A 59 -23.17 -17.53 -55.14
C THR A 59 -23.45 -17.22 -53.67
N LYS A 60 -24.67 -17.49 -53.21
CA LYS A 60 -25.02 -17.37 -51.79
C LYS A 60 -24.13 -18.30 -50.96
N GLY A 61 -23.56 -17.79 -49.86
CA GLY A 61 -22.68 -18.58 -49.00
C GLY A 61 -21.28 -18.83 -49.59
N PHE A 62 -20.87 -18.08 -50.61
CA PHE A 62 -19.50 -18.19 -51.14
C PHE A 62 -18.47 -17.78 -50.08
N LEU A 63 -17.52 -18.69 -49.81
CA LEU A 63 -16.40 -18.45 -48.89
C LEU A 63 -15.27 -17.72 -49.59
N TYR A 64 -14.90 -16.55 -49.07
CA TYR A 64 -13.77 -15.75 -49.56
C TYR A 64 -12.41 -16.16 -48.94
N THR A 65 -12.38 -17.26 -48.18
CA THR A 65 -11.21 -17.76 -47.45
C THR A 65 -9.96 -17.85 -48.32
N GLU A 66 -10.06 -18.51 -49.48
CA GLU A 66 -8.93 -18.72 -50.39
C GLU A 66 -8.44 -17.38 -50.97
N LEU A 67 -9.36 -16.48 -51.32
CA LEU A 67 -9.00 -15.19 -51.89
C LEU A 67 -8.24 -14.34 -50.86
N ILE A 68 -8.76 -14.23 -49.64
CA ILE A 68 -8.16 -13.40 -48.59
C ILE A 68 -6.76 -13.94 -48.24
N ASN A 69 -6.63 -15.24 -47.96
CA ASN A 69 -5.33 -15.84 -47.64
C ASN A 69 -4.34 -15.73 -48.81
N LYS A 70 -4.78 -15.90 -50.06
CA LYS A 70 -3.94 -15.69 -51.24
C LYS A 70 -3.39 -14.26 -51.32
N VAL A 71 -4.20 -13.26 -51.00
CA VAL A 71 -3.78 -11.85 -51.05
C VAL A 71 -2.82 -11.54 -49.91
N ILE A 72 -3.02 -12.12 -48.73
CA ILE A 72 -2.05 -12.08 -47.62
C ILE A 72 -0.71 -12.69 -48.04
N ASP A 73 -0.72 -13.85 -48.70
CA ASP A 73 0.49 -14.51 -49.21
C ASP A 73 1.25 -13.62 -50.20
N VAL A 74 0.52 -12.99 -51.13
CA VAL A 74 1.11 -12.07 -52.10
C VAL A 74 1.69 -10.84 -51.41
N CYS A 75 0.95 -10.23 -50.48
CA CYS A 75 1.39 -9.06 -49.72
C CYS A 75 2.70 -9.35 -48.97
N SER A 76 2.73 -10.44 -48.20
CA SER A 76 3.89 -10.85 -47.42
C SER A 76 5.11 -11.16 -48.31
N ARG A 77 4.92 -11.98 -49.37
CA ARG A 77 6.00 -12.34 -50.30
C ARG A 77 6.62 -11.14 -51.01
N GLU A 78 5.82 -10.10 -51.26
CA GLU A 78 6.30 -8.87 -51.89
C GLU A 78 6.96 -7.90 -50.91
N GLY A 79 7.12 -8.24 -49.63
CA GLY A 79 7.76 -7.40 -48.62
C GLY A 79 6.79 -6.60 -47.74
N GLY A 80 5.51 -6.97 -47.71
CA GLY A 80 4.52 -6.43 -46.79
C GLY A 80 3.73 -5.22 -47.29
N GLY A 81 2.81 -4.77 -46.45
CA GLY A 81 1.86 -3.70 -46.74
C GLY A 81 0.49 -4.01 -46.17
N ARG A 82 -0.53 -3.40 -46.76
CA ARG A 82 -1.90 -3.42 -46.24
C ARG A 82 -2.81 -4.26 -47.15
N VAL A 83 -3.35 -5.35 -46.63
CA VAL A 83 -4.41 -6.13 -47.30
C VAL A 83 -5.76 -5.52 -46.97
N VAL A 84 -6.40 -4.92 -47.97
CA VAL A 84 -7.62 -4.12 -47.77
C VAL A 84 -8.86 -4.96 -48.08
N VAL A 85 -9.69 -5.16 -47.05
CA VAL A 85 -11.03 -5.75 -47.15
C VAL A 85 -12.04 -4.61 -47.21
N PRO A 86 -12.73 -4.41 -48.35
CA PRO A 86 -13.57 -3.23 -48.52
C PRO A 86 -14.93 -3.38 -47.83
N LYS A 87 -15.68 -2.29 -47.77
CA LYS A 87 -17.07 -2.28 -47.28
C LYS A 87 -17.92 -3.42 -47.87
N GLY A 88 -18.65 -4.11 -46.99
CA GLY A 88 -19.51 -5.26 -47.32
C GLY A 88 -19.34 -6.43 -46.34
N THR A 89 -20.23 -7.41 -46.41
CA THR A 89 -20.15 -8.64 -45.60
C THR A 89 -19.52 -9.77 -46.40
N TRP A 90 -18.40 -10.30 -45.91
CA TRP A 90 -17.60 -11.31 -46.58
C TRP A 90 -17.57 -12.58 -45.72
N LEU A 91 -18.31 -13.61 -46.16
CA LEU A 91 -18.28 -14.91 -45.51
C LEU A 91 -16.91 -15.56 -45.73
N THR A 92 -16.25 -16.01 -44.66
CA THR A 92 -14.92 -16.61 -44.72
C THR A 92 -14.78 -17.74 -43.70
N GLY A 93 -13.88 -18.67 -43.99
CA GLY A 93 -13.27 -19.57 -43.02
C GLY A 93 -12.07 -18.88 -42.35
N PRO A 94 -11.17 -19.65 -41.73
CA PRO A 94 -10.04 -19.09 -40.99
C PRO A 94 -9.04 -18.34 -41.88
N ILE A 95 -8.43 -17.29 -41.32
CA ILE A 95 -7.46 -16.43 -41.98
C ILE A 95 -6.12 -16.53 -41.25
N THR A 96 -5.03 -16.69 -42.00
CA THR A 96 -3.66 -16.73 -41.47
C THR A 96 -2.89 -15.50 -41.89
N ILE A 97 -2.58 -14.60 -40.96
CA ILE A 97 -1.73 -13.42 -41.20
C ILE A 97 -0.25 -13.85 -41.26
N LYS A 98 0.53 -13.19 -42.11
CA LYS A 98 1.95 -13.47 -42.35
C LYS A 98 2.82 -12.23 -42.13
N ASP A 99 4.14 -12.41 -42.17
CA ASP A 99 5.12 -11.34 -41.94
C ASP A 99 4.82 -10.06 -42.74
N ASN A 100 4.91 -8.93 -42.06
CA ASN A 100 4.78 -7.57 -42.61
C ASN A 100 3.39 -7.26 -43.20
N VAL A 101 2.34 -7.99 -42.81
CA VAL A 101 0.97 -7.79 -43.31
C VAL A 101 0.11 -7.08 -42.27
N ASN A 102 -0.50 -5.97 -42.70
CA ASN A 102 -1.64 -5.35 -42.03
C ASN A 102 -2.94 -5.79 -42.73
N LEU A 103 -3.74 -6.64 -42.08
CA LEU A 103 -5.10 -6.94 -42.51
C LEU A 103 -6.02 -5.78 -42.11
N HIS A 104 -6.42 -4.97 -43.08
CA HIS A 104 -7.17 -3.74 -42.86
C HIS A 104 -8.62 -3.88 -43.31
N LEU A 105 -9.55 -3.70 -42.38
CA LEU A 105 -10.99 -3.72 -42.62
C LEU A 105 -11.50 -2.28 -42.75
N GLU A 106 -11.97 -1.91 -43.94
CA GLU A 106 -12.59 -0.60 -44.15
C GLU A 106 -13.83 -0.43 -43.27
N GLU A 107 -14.21 0.82 -43.00
CA GLU A 107 -15.46 1.13 -42.31
C GLU A 107 -16.66 0.50 -43.06
N GLY A 108 -17.46 -0.28 -42.33
CA GLY A 108 -18.58 -1.05 -42.88
C GLY A 108 -18.18 -2.35 -43.61
N ALA A 109 -16.92 -2.78 -43.54
CA ALA A 109 -16.52 -4.14 -43.85
C ALA A 109 -16.88 -5.08 -42.69
N THR A 110 -17.34 -6.29 -42.98
CA THR A 110 -17.56 -7.35 -42.01
C THR A 110 -16.94 -8.65 -42.52
N LEU A 111 -15.96 -9.18 -41.81
CA LEU A 111 -15.54 -10.57 -41.96
C LEU A 111 -16.47 -11.43 -41.12
N LEU A 112 -17.39 -12.14 -41.78
CA LEU A 112 -18.32 -13.06 -41.13
C LEU A 112 -17.75 -14.47 -41.21
N PHE A 113 -17.42 -15.07 -40.07
CA PHE A 113 -16.83 -16.40 -40.06
C PHE A 113 -17.90 -17.49 -40.14
N THR A 114 -17.61 -18.53 -40.91
CA THR A 114 -18.45 -19.74 -40.96
C THR A 114 -18.37 -20.52 -39.64
N THR A 115 -19.45 -21.16 -39.23
CA THR A 115 -19.47 -22.01 -38.04
C THR A 115 -19.28 -23.50 -38.38
N ASP A 116 -19.00 -23.78 -39.66
CA ASP A 116 -18.65 -25.13 -40.13
C ASP A 116 -17.25 -25.52 -39.66
N THR A 117 -17.21 -26.38 -38.63
CA THR A 117 -15.97 -26.83 -37.99
C THR A 117 -15.04 -27.58 -38.95
N THR A 118 -15.54 -28.08 -40.09
CA THR A 118 -14.71 -28.76 -41.10
C THR A 118 -13.81 -27.82 -41.88
N GLN A 119 -14.09 -26.51 -41.85
CA GLN A 119 -13.25 -25.48 -42.47
C GLN A 119 -12.03 -25.11 -41.63
N TYR A 120 -11.95 -25.59 -40.39
CA TYR A 120 -10.92 -25.22 -39.43
C TYR A 120 -9.92 -26.37 -39.27
N PRO A 121 -8.75 -26.30 -39.92
CA PRO A 121 -7.72 -27.32 -39.72
C PRO A 121 -7.19 -27.28 -38.29
N VAL A 122 -6.56 -28.36 -37.86
CA VAL A 122 -5.92 -28.42 -36.54
C VAL A 122 -4.53 -27.79 -36.61
N VAL A 123 -4.23 -26.86 -35.70
CA VAL A 123 -2.95 -26.15 -35.59
C VAL A 123 -2.50 -26.08 -34.12
N ARG A 124 -1.21 -25.79 -33.91
CA ARG A 124 -0.68 -25.52 -32.56
C ARG A 124 -1.36 -24.28 -31.98
N THR A 125 -1.92 -24.40 -30.79
CA THR A 125 -2.54 -23.31 -30.03
C THR A 125 -2.53 -23.68 -28.54
N ARG A 126 -3.22 -22.90 -27.70
CA ARG A 126 -3.34 -23.14 -26.28
C ARG A 126 -4.79 -22.98 -25.84
N TRP A 127 -5.26 -23.86 -24.95
CA TRP A 127 -6.64 -23.86 -24.45
C TRP A 127 -6.65 -23.83 -22.93
N GLU A 128 -7.23 -22.79 -22.32
CA GLU A 128 -7.21 -22.52 -20.86
C GLU A 128 -5.82 -22.70 -20.21
N GLY A 129 -4.76 -22.23 -20.88
CA GLY A 129 -3.39 -22.29 -20.39
C GLY A 129 -2.62 -23.58 -20.70
N MET A 130 -3.20 -24.53 -21.44
CA MET A 130 -2.60 -25.83 -21.77
C MET A 130 -2.33 -25.96 -23.27
N ASP A 131 -1.10 -26.31 -23.63
CA ASP A 131 -0.65 -26.42 -25.02
C ASP A 131 -1.28 -27.63 -25.70
N CYS A 132 -1.78 -27.43 -26.92
CA CYS A 132 -2.35 -28.51 -27.73
C CYS A 132 -2.33 -28.18 -29.23
N TYR A 133 -2.79 -29.16 -30.01
CA TYR A 133 -3.18 -28.96 -31.41
C TYR A 133 -4.71 -28.95 -31.45
N ASN A 134 -5.36 -27.85 -31.85
CA ASN A 134 -6.82 -27.74 -31.90
C ASN A 134 -7.28 -27.00 -33.16
N TYR A 135 -8.60 -26.86 -33.38
CA TYR A 135 -9.16 -26.01 -34.45
C TYR A 135 -8.43 -24.67 -34.58
N GLN A 136 -8.11 -24.29 -35.81
CA GLN A 136 -7.47 -23.02 -36.10
C GLN A 136 -8.32 -21.86 -35.56
N PRO A 137 -7.71 -20.92 -34.82
CA PRO A 137 -8.32 -19.64 -34.50
C PRO A 137 -8.81 -18.91 -35.75
N LEU A 138 -9.89 -18.13 -35.63
CA LEU A 138 -10.55 -17.52 -36.79
C LEU A 138 -9.61 -16.58 -37.54
N ILE A 139 -8.85 -15.76 -36.80
CA ILE A 139 -7.69 -15.02 -37.31
C ILE A 139 -6.47 -15.53 -36.54
N TYR A 140 -5.49 -16.04 -37.28
CA TYR A 140 -4.34 -16.75 -36.73
C TYR A 140 -3.03 -16.21 -37.29
N ALA A 141 -1.97 -16.26 -36.48
CA ALA A 141 -0.59 -16.11 -36.93
C ALA A 141 0.32 -16.90 -36.02
N ILE A 142 1.42 -17.43 -36.56
CA ILE A 142 2.43 -18.16 -35.80
C ILE A 142 3.82 -17.77 -36.25
N GLY A 143 4.66 -17.33 -35.31
CA GLY A 143 6.04 -16.93 -35.59
C GLY A 143 6.19 -15.67 -36.46
N ALA A 144 5.11 -14.91 -36.67
CA ALA A 144 5.08 -13.80 -37.61
C ALA A 144 5.59 -12.50 -36.99
N LYS A 145 6.16 -11.62 -37.82
CA LYS A 145 6.73 -10.33 -37.42
C LYS A 145 6.05 -9.18 -38.16
N ASN A 146 5.88 -8.07 -37.45
CA ASN A 146 5.26 -6.85 -37.96
C ASN A 146 3.88 -7.14 -38.55
N ILE A 147 2.93 -7.56 -37.72
CA ILE A 147 1.57 -7.93 -38.16
C ILE A 147 0.55 -6.98 -37.57
N ALA A 148 -0.53 -6.74 -38.31
CA ALA A 148 -1.64 -5.96 -37.77
C ALA A 148 -3.01 -6.42 -38.25
N LEU A 149 -4.01 -6.16 -37.41
CA LEU A 149 -5.44 -6.21 -37.73
C LEU A 149 -6.01 -4.82 -37.43
N THR A 150 -6.33 -4.04 -38.46
CA THR A 150 -6.67 -2.62 -38.28
C THR A 150 -7.95 -2.20 -39.01
N GLY A 151 -8.45 -1.01 -38.67
CA GLY A 151 -9.52 -0.33 -39.38
C GLY A 151 -10.88 -0.48 -38.70
N LYS A 152 -11.86 0.32 -39.13
CA LYS A 152 -13.17 0.46 -38.47
C LYS A 152 -14.20 -0.60 -38.92
N GLY A 153 -13.72 -1.71 -39.45
CA GLY A 153 -14.57 -2.83 -39.83
C GLY A 153 -14.83 -3.79 -38.67
N THR A 154 -15.61 -4.83 -38.95
CA THR A 154 -16.06 -5.82 -37.97
C THR A 154 -15.48 -7.20 -38.27
N VAL A 155 -14.98 -7.87 -37.25
CA VAL A 155 -14.70 -9.31 -37.22
C VAL A 155 -15.82 -9.96 -36.43
N ASP A 156 -16.58 -10.83 -37.08
CA ASP A 156 -17.77 -11.46 -36.49
C ASP A 156 -17.64 -12.97 -36.53
N GLY A 157 -17.44 -13.57 -35.36
CA GLY A 157 -17.24 -15.02 -35.22
C GLY A 157 -18.50 -15.86 -35.45
N ALA A 158 -19.67 -15.21 -35.56
CA ALA A 158 -20.98 -15.86 -35.72
C ALA A 158 -21.31 -16.89 -34.63
N ALA A 159 -20.63 -16.84 -33.49
CA ALA A 159 -20.83 -17.81 -32.43
C ALA A 159 -22.17 -17.59 -31.72
N ASP A 160 -22.89 -18.68 -31.50
CA ASP A 160 -24.10 -18.72 -30.67
C ASP A 160 -24.31 -20.13 -30.07
N ASN A 161 -25.40 -20.31 -29.32
CA ASN A 161 -25.75 -21.58 -28.68
C ASN A 161 -26.09 -22.70 -29.68
N SER A 162 -26.37 -22.40 -30.95
CA SER A 162 -26.60 -23.40 -31.99
C SER A 162 -25.31 -23.97 -32.58
N ASN A 163 -24.16 -23.40 -32.22
CA ASN A 163 -22.85 -23.82 -32.70
C ASN A 163 -21.81 -23.84 -31.55
N TRP A 164 -20.78 -23.00 -31.62
CA TRP A 164 -19.65 -22.92 -30.72
C TRP A 164 -20.06 -22.77 -29.26
N TRP A 165 -20.90 -21.81 -28.86
CA TRP A 165 -21.22 -21.60 -27.43
C TRP A 165 -21.89 -22.83 -26.80
N GLY A 166 -22.68 -23.57 -27.58
CA GLY A 166 -23.29 -24.83 -27.18
C GLY A 166 -22.29 -25.94 -26.83
N MET A 167 -21.04 -25.84 -27.28
CA MET A 167 -19.96 -26.79 -26.91
C MET A 167 -19.39 -26.54 -25.51
N SER A 168 -19.68 -25.39 -24.90
CA SER A 168 -19.12 -25.00 -23.59
C SER A 168 -19.64 -25.83 -22.42
N SER A 169 -20.88 -26.34 -22.53
CA SER A 169 -21.64 -26.97 -21.44
C SER A 169 -21.80 -26.11 -20.18
N LYS A 170 -21.62 -24.78 -20.29
CA LYS A 170 -21.86 -23.82 -19.22
C LYS A 170 -23.36 -23.56 -19.10
N ARG A 171 -23.83 -23.32 -17.86
CA ARG A 171 -25.23 -22.99 -17.58
C ARG A 171 -25.65 -21.77 -18.42
N GLY A 172 -26.77 -21.86 -19.13
CA GLY A 172 -27.27 -20.79 -20.01
C GLY A 172 -26.76 -20.87 -21.46
N HIS A 173 -25.81 -21.76 -21.74
CA HIS A 173 -25.25 -21.98 -23.08
C HIS A 173 -25.42 -23.42 -23.53
N ASP A 174 -26.61 -23.99 -23.28
CA ASP A 174 -26.96 -25.32 -23.77
C ASP A 174 -27.05 -25.32 -25.30
N TYR A 175 -26.62 -26.42 -25.93
CA TYR A 175 -26.64 -26.54 -27.38
C TYR A 175 -28.07 -26.56 -27.94
N THR A 176 -28.35 -25.66 -28.89
CA THR A 176 -29.68 -25.49 -29.51
C THR A 176 -29.70 -25.82 -31.02
N GLY A 177 -28.56 -26.27 -31.56
CA GLY A 177 -28.43 -26.60 -32.97
C GLY A 177 -29.00 -27.98 -33.31
N PRO A 178 -28.98 -28.36 -34.61
CA PRO A 178 -29.40 -29.68 -35.03
C PRO A 178 -28.42 -30.76 -34.52
N GLY A 179 -28.95 -31.93 -34.15
CA GLY A 179 -28.18 -33.10 -33.73
C GLY A 179 -27.58 -32.98 -32.33
N THR A 180 -26.49 -33.71 -32.08
CA THR A 180 -25.71 -33.66 -30.84
C THR A 180 -24.32 -33.12 -31.13
N VAL A 181 -23.78 -32.31 -30.22
CA VAL A 181 -22.42 -31.76 -30.33
C VAL A 181 -21.52 -32.33 -29.24
N ALA A 182 -20.24 -32.57 -29.56
CA ALA A 182 -19.24 -32.81 -28.54
C ALA A 182 -19.04 -31.55 -27.69
N THR A 183 -18.89 -31.72 -26.38
CA THR A 183 -18.69 -30.59 -25.46
C THR A 183 -17.32 -30.68 -24.81
N GLN A 184 -16.82 -29.55 -24.30
CA GLN A 184 -15.54 -29.47 -23.60
C GLN A 184 -15.45 -30.40 -22.36
N LYS A 185 -16.56 -31.00 -21.91
CA LYS A 185 -16.56 -32.08 -20.91
C LYS A 185 -15.74 -33.30 -21.35
N ILE A 186 -15.49 -33.46 -22.65
CA ILE A 186 -14.64 -34.52 -23.20
C ILE A 186 -13.19 -34.04 -23.26
N GLY A 187 -12.91 -32.98 -24.03
CA GLY A 187 -11.54 -32.56 -24.31
C GLY A 187 -10.81 -31.92 -23.14
N ARG A 188 -11.46 -31.08 -22.33
CA ARG A 188 -10.81 -30.34 -21.23
C ARG A 188 -10.18 -31.25 -20.18
N PRO A 189 -10.88 -32.21 -19.56
CA PRO A 189 -10.27 -33.08 -18.54
C PRO A 189 -9.15 -33.94 -19.13
N LEU A 190 -9.28 -34.40 -20.38
CA LEU A 190 -8.22 -35.15 -21.07
C LEU A 190 -6.98 -34.28 -21.32
N LEU A 191 -7.15 -33.02 -21.75
CA LEU A 191 -6.05 -32.08 -21.93
C LEU A 191 -5.34 -31.81 -20.60
N GLN A 192 -6.11 -31.62 -19.53
CA GLN A 192 -5.55 -31.45 -18.18
C GLN A 192 -4.73 -32.67 -17.77
N GLU A 193 -5.26 -33.88 -17.93
CA GLU A 193 -4.54 -35.11 -17.64
C GLU A 193 -3.24 -35.22 -18.45
N TRP A 194 -3.29 -34.89 -19.75
CA TRP A 194 -2.10 -34.89 -20.62
C TRP A 194 -1.07 -33.84 -20.22
N ASN A 195 -1.51 -32.65 -19.81
CA ASN A 195 -0.66 -31.61 -19.25
C ASN A 195 0.02 -32.12 -17.97
N GLU A 196 -0.73 -32.57 -16.96
CA GLU A 196 -0.14 -33.07 -15.70
C GLU A 196 0.86 -34.22 -15.91
N ASN A 197 0.57 -35.12 -16.84
CA ASN A 197 1.40 -36.28 -17.15
C ASN A 197 2.58 -35.98 -18.10
N GLY A 198 2.75 -34.74 -18.56
CA GLY A 198 3.86 -34.37 -19.45
C GLY A 198 3.80 -35.06 -20.82
N VAL A 199 2.60 -35.31 -21.34
CA VAL A 199 2.44 -35.82 -22.71
C VAL A 199 2.98 -34.76 -23.68
N PRO A 200 3.84 -35.11 -24.66
CA PRO A 200 4.34 -34.15 -25.65
C PRO A 200 3.20 -33.44 -26.39
N VAL A 201 3.31 -32.12 -26.60
CA VAL A 201 2.25 -31.27 -27.19
C VAL A 201 1.79 -31.78 -28.55
N GLU A 202 2.70 -32.32 -29.34
CA GLU A 202 2.46 -32.87 -30.69
C GLU A 202 1.54 -34.09 -30.65
N LYS A 203 1.41 -34.75 -29.49
CA LYS A 203 0.47 -35.87 -29.28
C LYS A 203 -0.88 -35.42 -28.75
N ARG A 204 -1.01 -34.16 -28.31
CA ARG A 204 -2.24 -33.59 -27.75
C ARG A 204 -3.14 -33.07 -28.88
N GLN A 205 -3.55 -33.98 -29.76
CA GLN A 205 -4.37 -33.72 -30.93
C GLN A 205 -5.85 -33.59 -30.53
N MET A 206 -6.27 -32.36 -30.28
CA MET A 206 -7.68 -31.98 -30.12
C MET A 206 -8.32 -31.69 -31.49
N GLY A 207 -9.52 -31.10 -31.47
CA GLY A 207 -10.30 -30.80 -32.67
C GLY A 207 -11.62 -31.57 -32.69
N PRO A 208 -12.01 -32.15 -33.84
CA PRO A 208 -13.28 -32.87 -33.97
C PRO A 208 -13.48 -33.94 -32.90
N GLY A 209 -14.64 -33.90 -32.23
CA GLY A 209 -15.02 -34.88 -31.20
C GLY A 209 -14.65 -34.49 -29.76
N TYR A 210 -13.84 -33.44 -29.55
CA TYR A 210 -13.40 -33.03 -28.20
C TYR A 210 -14.16 -31.82 -27.63
N GLY A 211 -14.88 -31.08 -28.47
CA GLY A 211 -15.67 -29.91 -28.05
C GLY A 211 -14.85 -28.70 -27.61
N MET A 212 -13.62 -28.58 -28.12
CA MET A 212 -12.65 -27.53 -27.74
C MET A 212 -12.77 -26.35 -28.70
N ARG A 213 -13.36 -25.24 -28.25
CA ARG A 213 -13.65 -24.06 -29.10
C ARG A 213 -12.37 -23.26 -29.45
N PRO A 214 -12.27 -22.68 -30.66
CA PRO A 214 -11.15 -21.83 -31.06
C PRO A 214 -11.34 -20.36 -30.63
N GLN A 215 -10.26 -19.60 -30.56
CA GLN A 215 -10.26 -18.16 -30.31
C GLN A 215 -10.70 -17.37 -31.55
N LEU A 216 -11.17 -16.12 -31.37
CA LEU A 216 -11.43 -15.23 -32.50
C LEU A 216 -10.13 -14.73 -33.15
N VAL A 217 -9.21 -14.20 -32.34
CA VAL A 217 -7.88 -13.76 -32.78
C VAL A 217 -6.84 -14.42 -31.90
N ASN A 218 -5.92 -15.20 -32.47
CA ASN A 218 -4.80 -15.79 -31.72
C ASN A 218 -3.50 -15.66 -32.50
N PHE A 219 -2.58 -14.88 -31.93
CA PHE A 219 -1.24 -14.69 -32.47
C PHE A 219 -0.26 -15.42 -31.55
N VAL A 220 0.49 -16.35 -32.11
CA VAL A 220 1.36 -17.26 -31.36
C VAL A 220 2.81 -16.95 -31.73
N GLU A 221 3.67 -16.69 -30.73
CA GLU A 221 5.10 -16.41 -30.92
C GLU A 221 5.36 -15.26 -31.91
N CYS A 222 4.49 -14.24 -31.92
CA CYS A 222 4.58 -13.11 -32.86
C CYS A 222 5.33 -11.92 -32.24
N LYS A 223 5.91 -11.06 -33.08
CA LYS A 223 6.66 -9.87 -32.64
C LYS A 223 6.23 -8.61 -33.39
N ASN A 224 6.06 -7.50 -32.66
CA ASN A 224 5.55 -6.23 -33.15
C ASN A 224 4.14 -6.42 -33.75
N VAL A 225 3.14 -6.40 -32.87
CA VAL A 225 1.75 -6.75 -33.16
C VAL A 225 0.85 -5.54 -32.88
N LEU A 226 -0.02 -5.20 -33.82
CA LEU A 226 -1.03 -4.15 -33.66
C LEU A 226 -2.44 -4.66 -33.94
N ILE A 227 -3.36 -4.46 -32.99
CA ILE A 227 -4.81 -4.64 -33.22
C ILE A 227 -5.47 -3.29 -32.93
N GLU A 228 -6.07 -2.67 -33.94
CA GLU A 228 -6.50 -1.27 -33.85
C GLU A 228 -7.88 -1.01 -34.48
N ASP A 229 -8.74 -0.30 -33.74
CA ASP A 229 -10.04 0.26 -34.18
C ASP A 229 -11.12 -0.74 -34.64
N VAL A 230 -10.80 -2.03 -34.71
CA VAL A 230 -11.75 -3.07 -35.16
C VAL A 230 -12.84 -3.31 -34.13
N THR A 231 -14.02 -3.70 -34.62
CA THR A 231 -15.10 -4.25 -33.78
C THR A 231 -15.03 -5.77 -33.79
N LEU A 232 -15.00 -6.41 -32.61
CA LEU A 232 -14.91 -7.85 -32.44
C LEU A 232 -16.19 -8.38 -31.80
N LEU A 233 -16.94 -9.20 -32.53
CA LEU A 233 -18.25 -9.70 -32.13
C LEU A 233 -18.30 -11.22 -32.07
N ARG A 234 -19.11 -11.74 -31.15
CA ARG A 234 -19.58 -13.14 -31.13
C ARG A 234 -18.44 -14.15 -31.31
N SER A 235 -17.43 -14.04 -30.46
CA SER A 235 -16.29 -14.96 -30.45
C SER A 235 -16.73 -16.35 -30.00
N PRO A 236 -16.19 -17.44 -30.58
CA PRO A 236 -16.44 -18.80 -30.09
C PRO A 236 -15.93 -19.06 -28.65
N PHE A 237 -14.86 -18.36 -28.24
CA PHE A 237 -14.12 -18.50 -26.98
C PHE A 237 -13.47 -17.14 -26.61
N TRP A 238 -12.22 -17.11 -26.14
CA TRP A 238 -11.43 -15.89 -25.94
C TRP A 238 -11.35 -15.05 -27.22
N VAL A 239 -11.49 -13.73 -27.09
CA VAL A 239 -11.60 -12.82 -28.23
C VAL A 239 -10.21 -12.48 -28.79
N ILE A 240 -9.32 -11.89 -27.99
CA ILE A 240 -7.94 -11.57 -28.39
C ILE A 240 -6.97 -12.37 -27.51
N HIS A 241 -6.28 -13.35 -28.08
CA HIS A 241 -5.33 -14.21 -27.36
C HIS A 241 -3.93 -14.14 -27.99
N PRO A 242 -3.10 -13.15 -27.63
CA PRO A 242 -1.69 -13.16 -27.94
C PRO A 242 -0.97 -14.13 -26.99
N LEU A 243 -0.22 -15.06 -27.56
CA LEU A 243 0.48 -16.11 -26.85
C LEU A 243 1.98 -16.03 -27.19
N PHE A 244 2.84 -15.92 -26.18
CA PHE A 244 4.30 -15.75 -26.38
C PHE A 244 4.67 -14.58 -27.30
N CYS A 245 3.89 -13.50 -27.29
CA CYS A 245 4.12 -12.34 -28.15
C CYS A 245 5.00 -11.28 -27.48
N GLU A 246 5.76 -10.54 -28.28
CA GLU A 246 6.57 -9.40 -27.83
C GLU A 246 6.15 -8.13 -28.59
N ASN A 247 6.04 -7.01 -27.87
CA ASN A 247 5.62 -5.70 -28.39
C ASN A 247 4.22 -5.76 -29.01
N LEU A 248 3.22 -5.87 -28.14
CA LEU A 248 1.81 -5.93 -28.50
C LEU A 248 1.13 -4.60 -28.19
N THR A 249 0.39 -4.07 -29.15
CA THR A 249 -0.53 -2.94 -28.95
C THR A 249 -1.94 -3.33 -29.35
N VAL A 250 -2.89 -3.14 -28.43
CA VAL A 250 -4.34 -3.25 -28.67
C VAL A 250 -4.95 -1.88 -28.38
N ARG A 251 -5.46 -1.20 -29.41
CA ARG A 251 -5.91 0.19 -29.31
C ARG A 251 -7.28 0.40 -29.93
N GLY A 252 -8.17 1.14 -29.25
CA GLY A 252 -9.43 1.59 -29.87
C GLY A 252 -10.39 0.46 -30.22
N VAL A 253 -10.12 -0.78 -29.76
CA VAL A 253 -10.91 -1.95 -30.12
C VAL A 253 -12.25 -1.92 -29.38
N HIS A 254 -13.32 -2.28 -30.08
CA HIS A 254 -14.64 -2.45 -29.52
C HIS A 254 -14.99 -3.95 -29.42
N ILE A 255 -15.09 -4.49 -28.21
CA ILE A 255 -15.45 -5.89 -27.97
C ILE A 255 -16.87 -5.97 -27.43
N GLN A 256 -17.69 -6.79 -28.07
CA GLN A 256 -18.99 -7.21 -27.54
C GLN A 256 -19.16 -8.72 -27.72
N ASN A 257 -19.07 -9.45 -26.60
CA ASN A 257 -19.08 -10.90 -26.61
C ASN A 257 -19.63 -11.47 -25.29
N GLU A 258 -20.92 -11.79 -25.26
CA GLU A 258 -21.59 -12.39 -24.08
C GLU A 258 -21.46 -13.92 -24.00
N GLY A 259 -20.60 -14.50 -24.85
CA GLY A 259 -20.39 -15.94 -24.92
C GLY A 259 -19.71 -16.51 -23.66
N PRO A 260 -19.82 -17.83 -23.44
CA PRO A 260 -19.16 -18.50 -22.32
C PRO A 260 -17.64 -18.51 -22.51
N ASN A 261 -16.87 -18.21 -21.46
CA ASN A 261 -15.42 -17.97 -21.57
C ASN A 261 -15.12 -16.88 -22.62
N GLY A 262 -15.92 -15.81 -22.60
CA GLY A 262 -15.90 -14.74 -23.57
C GLY A 262 -14.93 -13.62 -23.23
N ASP A 263 -13.74 -13.98 -22.71
CA ASP A 263 -12.70 -13.05 -22.27
C ASP A 263 -12.31 -12.08 -23.40
N GLY A 264 -12.05 -10.82 -23.07
CA GLY A 264 -11.82 -9.77 -24.06
C GLY A 264 -10.39 -9.76 -24.63
N CYS A 265 -9.39 -9.59 -23.76
CA CYS A 265 -7.98 -9.64 -24.15
C CYS A 265 -7.16 -10.44 -23.14
N ASP A 266 -6.48 -11.48 -23.65
CA ASP A 266 -5.77 -12.49 -22.87
C ASP A 266 -4.26 -12.55 -23.18
N PRO A 267 -3.46 -11.50 -22.90
CA PRO A 267 -2.01 -11.62 -23.07
C PRO A 267 -1.45 -12.77 -22.23
N GLU A 268 -0.92 -13.78 -22.90
CA GLU A 268 -0.43 -15.00 -22.27
C GLU A 268 1.05 -15.23 -22.58
N SER A 269 1.88 -15.26 -21.55
CA SER A 269 3.35 -15.28 -21.64
C SER A 269 3.90 -14.20 -22.60
N CYS A 270 3.29 -13.02 -22.58
CA CYS A 270 3.64 -11.90 -23.46
C CYS A 270 4.59 -10.90 -22.79
N LYS A 271 5.33 -10.14 -23.59
CA LYS A 271 6.25 -9.11 -23.10
C LYS A 271 5.99 -7.77 -23.78
N ASN A 272 5.95 -6.70 -22.99
CA ASN A 272 5.76 -5.32 -23.44
C ASN A 272 4.42 -5.16 -24.18
N VAL A 273 3.36 -5.02 -23.39
CA VAL A 273 1.97 -4.98 -23.86
C VAL A 273 1.33 -3.63 -23.54
N LEU A 274 0.69 -3.01 -24.53
CA LEU A 274 -0.13 -1.82 -24.37
C LEU A 274 -1.58 -2.14 -24.75
N ILE A 275 -2.52 -1.91 -23.84
CA ILE A 275 -3.95 -1.97 -24.08
C ILE A 275 -4.53 -0.59 -23.76
N GLU A 276 -4.98 0.15 -24.76
CA GLU A 276 -5.44 1.53 -24.55
C GLU A 276 -6.69 1.90 -25.36
N ASP A 277 -7.50 2.80 -24.80
CA ASP A 277 -8.68 3.37 -25.47
C ASP A 277 -9.71 2.32 -25.94
N CYS A 278 -9.72 1.14 -25.31
CA CYS A 278 -10.59 0.02 -25.69
C CYS A 278 -11.92 0.01 -24.92
N PHE A 279 -12.95 -0.57 -25.54
CA PHE A 279 -14.24 -0.85 -24.92
C PHE A 279 -14.47 -2.35 -24.80
N PHE A 280 -14.83 -2.81 -23.60
CA PHE A 280 -15.07 -4.22 -23.28
C PHE A 280 -16.49 -4.44 -22.75
N ASP A 281 -17.26 -5.27 -23.44
CA ASP A 281 -18.53 -5.84 -22.95
C ASP A 281 -18.45 -7.37 -23.12
N THR A 282 -18.06 -8.06 -22.06
CA THR A 282 -17.63 -9.47 -22.11
C THR A 282 -18.49 -10.38 -21.22
N GLY A 283 -18.64 -11.64 -21.63
CA GLY A 283 -19.31 -12.69 -20.87
C GLY A 283 -18.44 -13.35 -19.79
N ASP A 284 -17.15 -13.00 -19.76
CA ASP A 284 -16.19 -13.37 -18.71
C ASP A 284 -15.27 -12.16 -18.43
N ASP A 285 -14.02 -12.33 -18.01
CA ASP A 285 -13.10 -11.23 -17.70
C ASP A 285 -12.83 -10.29 -18.92
N CYS A 286 -12.81 -8.96 -18.72
CA CYS A 286 -12.55 -8.00 -19.82
C CYS A 286 -11.10 -8.10 -20.32
N ILE A 287 -10.15 -8.05 -19.38
CA ILE A 287 -8.71 -8.27 -19.63
C ILE A 287 -8.24 -9.36 -18.67
N ALA A 288 -7.70 -10.44 -19.19
CA ALA A 288 -7.26 -11.61 -18.42
C ALA A 288 -5.80 -11.99 -18.73
N ILE A 289 -4.88 -11.45 -17.95
CA ILE A 289 -3.45 -11.67 -18.12
C ILE A 289 -3.04 -13.03 -17.58
N LYS A 290 -2.29 -13.81 -18.37
CA LYS A 290 -1.98 -15.23 -18.11
C LYS A 290 -0.52 -15.57 -18.45
N SER A 291 -0.07 -16.77 -18.11
CA SER A 291 1.25 -17.32 -18.42
C SER A 291 1.29 -18.85 -18.31
N GLY A 292 0.26 -19.53 -18.80
CA GLY A 292 0.17 -21.00 -18.79
C GLY A 292 -0.35 -21.59 -17.49
N ARG A 293 -0.77 -22.86 -17.57
CA ARG A 293 -1.41 -23.62 -16.48
C ARG A 293 -0.56 -24.83 -16.07
N ASN A 294 -0.28 -24.94 -14.78
CA ASN A 294 0.37 -26.07 -14.10
C ASN A 294 1.66 -26.46 -14.83
N ARG A 295 1.85 -27.74 -15.16
CA ARG A 295 3.09 -28.24 -15.79
C ARG A 295 3.50 -27.42 -17.00
N ASP A 296 2.65 -27.23 -18.00
CA ASP A 296 3.01 -26.48 -19.22
C ASP A 296 3.52 -25.05 -18.90
N GLY A 297 2.87 -24.35 -17.97
CA GLY A 297 3.33 -23.01 -17.56
C GLY A 297 4.62 -23.04 -16.73
N ILE A 298 4.76 -24.02 -15.84
CA ILE A 298 5.97 -24.23 -15.02
C ILE A 298 7.16 -24.59 -15.91
N GLU A 299 6.98 -25.49 -16.88
CA GLU A 299 8.03 -25.93 -17.80
C GLU A 299 8.41 -24.84 -18.81
N ALA A 300 7.43 -24.07 -19.30
CA ALA A 300 7.70 -22.92 -20.16
C ALA A 300 8.44 -21.79 -19.44
N ALA A 301 8.20 -21.63 -18.12
CA ALA A 301 8.85 -20.65 -17.26
C ALA A 301 8.93 -19.23 -17.85
N THR A 302 7.90 -18.85 -18.62
CA THR A 302 7.84 -17.57 -19.33
C THR A 302 6.69 -16.75 -18.78
N PRO A 303 6.97 -15.70 -17.99
CA PRO A 303 5.93 -14.86 -17.42
C PRO A 303 5.28 -14.01 -18.51
N THR A 304 4.08 -13.47 -18.22
CA THR A 304 3.70 -12.20 -18.87
C THR A 304 4.32 -11.06 -18.08
N GLU A 305 5.00 -10.15 -18.77
CA GLU A 305 5.67 -9.02 -18.12
C GLU A 305 5.47 -7.71 -18.87
N ASN A 306 5.45 -6.62 -18.11
CA ASN A 306 5.37 -5.23 -18.61
C ASN A 306 4.08 -4.96 -19.39
N VAL A 307 2.97 -4.87 -18.66
CA VAL A 307 1.63 -4.61 -19.23
C VAL A 307 1.15 -3.22 -18.80
N ILE A 308 0.80 -2.38 -19.76
CA ILE A 308 0.13 -1.10 -19.56
C ILE A 308 -1.33 -1.22 -20.02
N VAL A 309 -2.26 -0.83 -19.15
CA VAL A 309 -3.69 -0.69 -19.44
C VAL A 309 -4.11 0.74 -19.14
N ARG A 310 -4.61 1.49 -20.12
CA ARG A 310 -5.07 2.86 -19.86
C ARG A 310 -6.26 3.31 -20.69
N ASN A 311 -7.04 4.24 -20.16
CA ASN A 311 -8.15 4.89 -20.86
C ASN A 311 -9.22 3.90 -21.38
N CYS A 312 -9.31 2.71 -20.78
CA CYS A 312 -10.26 1.69 -21.19
C CYS A 312 -11.59 1.84 -20.46
N ARG A 313 -12.67 1.41 -21.12
CA ARG A 313 -13.99 1.26 -20.50
C ARG A 313 -14.39 -0.20 -20.45
N MET A 314 -14.52 -0.73 -19.23
CA MET A 314 -15.01 -2.08 -18.97
C MET A 314 -16.47 -2.01 -18.54
N LYS A 315 -17.37 -2.39 -19.44
CA LYS A 315 -18.80 -2.39 -19.17
C LYS A 315 -19.23 -3.63 -18.41
N ASN A 316 -18.86 -4.83 -18.83
CA ASN A 316 -19.36 -6.07 -18.21
C ASN A 316 -18.30 -7.16 -18.19
N GLY A 317 -18.37 -8.07 -17.21
CA GLY A 317 -17.48 -9.23 -17.12
C GLY A 317 -17.27 -9.79 -15.71
N HIS A 318 -16.58 -10.93 -15.59
CA HIS A 318 -16.23 -11.51 -14.27
C HIS A 318 -15.12 -10.72 -13.53
N GLY A 319 -14.43 -9.83 -14.25
CA GLY A 319 -13.42 -8.92 -13.74
C GLY A 319 -13.00 -7.91 -14.80
N GLY A 320 -12.75 -6.65 -14.41
CA GLY A 320 -12.29 -5.61 -15.32
C GLY A 320 -10.83 -5.82 -15.74
N ILE A 321 -9.93 -5.90 -14.74
CA ILE A 321 -8.52 -6.22 -14.94
C ILE A 321 -8.19 -7.43 -14.08
N VAL A 322 -7.78 -8.52 -14.75
CA VAL A 322 -7.59 -9.82 -14.11
C VAL A 322 -6.20 -10.38 -14.37
N VAL A 323 -5.56 -10.89 -13.32
CA VAL A 323 -4.36 -11.71 -13.42
C VAL A 323 -4.71 -13.14 -13.01
N GLY A 324 -4.59 -14.06 -13.97
CA GLY A 324 -4.79 -15.50 -13.81
C GLY A 324 -6.07 -16.09 -14.40
N SER A 325 -6.42 -17.35 -14.10
CA SER A 325 -5.81 -18.22 -13.07
C SER A 325 -4.53 -18.92 -13.54
N GLU A 326 -4.32 -18.93 -14.84
CA GLU A 326 -3.22 -19.57 -15.52
C GLU A 326 -1.98 -18.67 -15.39
N ILE A 327 -1.30 -18.72 -14.25
CA ILE A 327 -0.16 -17.85 -13.90
C ILE A 327 1.15 -18.61 -13.69
N SER A 328 1.20 -19.87 -14.13
CA SER A 328 2.26 -20.80 -13.74
C SER A 328 3.66 -20.37 -14.20
N GLY A 329 3.75 -19.64 -15.32
CA GLY A 329 4.99 -19.01 -15.78
C GLY A 329 5.36 -17.72 -15.04
N GLY A 330 4.47 -17.19 -14.18
CA GLY A 330 4.63 -15.95 -13.43
C GLY A 330 4.00 -14.72 -14.11
N PHE A 331 3.93 -13.62 -13.37
CA PHE A 331 3.49 -12.31 -13.86
C PHE A 331 4.26 -11.19 -13.13
N SER A 332 4.72 -10.18 -13.88
CA SER A 332 5.32 -8.98 -13.29
C SER A 332 4.98 -7.69 -14.04
N ASN A 333 4.82 -6.60 -13.27
CA ASN A 333 4.65 -5.22 -13.76
C ASN A 333 3.35 -4.99 -14.55
N LEU A 334 2.25 -4.79 -13.83
CA LEU A 334 1.01 -4.21 -14.36
C LEU A 334 0.95 -2.72 -13.99
N PHE A 335 0.72 -1.87 -14.98
CA PHE A 335 0.34 -0.47 -14.78
C PHE A 335 -1.03 -0.23 -15.39
N ALA A 336 -2.04 -0.04 -14.55
CA ALA A 336 -3.40 0.26 -14.95
C ALA A 336 -3.80 1.68 -14.51
N GLU A 337 -4.23 2.54 -15.44
CA GLU A 337 -4.67 3.90 -15.07
C GLU A 337 -5.83 4.45 -15.90
N ASN A 338 -6.57 5.40 -15.33
CA ASN A 338 -7.58 6.21 -16.04
C ASN A 338 -8.67 5.36 -16.72
N CYS A 339 -9.10 4.27 -16.07
CA CYS A 339 -10.13 3.38 -16.59
C CYS A 339 -11.50 3.67 -15.95
N VAL A 340 -12.56 3.35 -16.68
CA VAL A 340 -13.95 3.47 -16.20
C VAL A 340 -14.60 2.09 -16.20
N MET A 341 -15.19 1.71 -15.07
CA MET A 341 -15.87 0.43 -14.90
C MET A 341 -17.26 0.63 -14.29
N ASP A 342 -18.32 0.18 -14.94
CA ASP A 342 -19.68 0.44 -14.43
C ASP A 342 -20.71 -0.57 -14.96
N SER A 343 -21.06 -1.56 -14.14
CA SER A 343 -22.20 -2.44 -14.36
C SER A 343 -22.51 -3.30 -13.13
N PRO A 344 -23.79 -3.57 -12.85
CA PRO A 344 -24.17 -4.53 -11.81
C PRO A 344 -23.72 -5.97 -12.13
N ASP A 345 -23.45 -6.26 -13.41
CA ASP A 345 -23.01 -7.57 -13.89
C ASP A 345 -21.47 -7.67 -13.99
N LEU A 346 -20.75 -6.55 -13.81
CA LEU A 346 -19.30 -6.57 -13.64
C LEU A 346 -18.98 -7.05 -12.22
N ASP A 347 -18.37 -8.22 -12.09
CA ASP A 347 -18.19 -8.81 -10.76
C ASP A 347 -17.12 -8.09 -9.91
N ARG A 348 -15.97 -7.78 -10.50
CA ARG A 348 -14.77 -7.32 -9.79
C ARG A 348 -14.02 -6.27 -10.61
N VAL A 349 -13.42 -5.28 -9.95
CA VAL A 349 -12.65 -4.23 -10.64
C VAL A 349 -11.23 -4.74 -10.93
N VAL A 350 -10.48 -5.09 -9.88
CA VAL A 350 -9.17 -5.75 -9.97
C VAL A 350 -9.26 -7.14 -9.34
N ARG A 351 -8.87 -8.17 -10.09
CA ARG A 351 -8.97 -9.57 -9.65
C ARG A 351 -7.66 -10.32 -9.86
N ILE A 352 -7.18 -10.97 -8.81
CA ILE A 352 -6.05 -11.90 -8.84
C ILE A 352 -6.56 -13.27 -8.43
N LYS A 353 -6.40 -14.27 -9.29
CA LYS A 353 -6.87 -15.64 -9.06
C LYS A 353 -5.75 -16.64 -9.29
N THR A 354 -5.56 -17.57 -8.37
CA THR A 354 -4.57 -18.65 -8.45
C THR A 354 -4.89 -19.77 -7.44
N ASN A 355 -4.15 -20.88 -7.49
CA ASN A 355 -4.22 -21.98 -6.53
C ASN A 355 -2.89 -22.72 -6.40
N SER A 356 -2.82 -23.68 -5.47
CA SER A 356 -1.60 -24.44 -5.17
C SER A 356 -1.15 -25.42 -6.24
N CYS A 357 -1.83 -25.52 -7.37
CA CYS A 357 -1.32 -26.23 -8.55
C CYS A 357 -0.49 -25.35 -9.47
N ARG A 358 -0.62 -24.02 -9.35
CA ARG A 358 -0.05 -23.11 -10.33
C ARG A 358 1.44 -22.86 -10.11
N GLY A 359 1.90 -22.76 -8.87
CA GLY A 359 3.19 -22.14 -8.58
C GLY A 359 3.21 -20.68 -9.04
N GLY A 360 4.34 -20.23 -9.55
CA GLY A 360 4.49 -18.87 -10.10
C GLY A 360 4.46 -17.76 -9.04
N VAL A 361 4.90 -16.58 -9.47
CA VAL A 361 4.87 -15.34 -8.68
C VAL A 361 4.05 -14.32 -9.46
N ILE A 362 3.11 -13.66 -8.79
CA ILE A 362 2.40 -12.48 -9.28
C ILE A 362 2.92 -11.30 -8.47
N GLU A 363 3.58 -10.35 -9.13
CA GLU A 363 4.16 -9.18 -8.46
C GLU A 363 4.03 -7.88 -9.23
N ASN A 364 4.16 -6.76 -8.52
CA ASN A 364 4.19 -5.41 -9.07
C ASN A 364 2.90 -5.05 -9.83
N ILE A 365 1.78 -5.02 -9.11
CA ILE A 365 0.47 -4.61 -9.63
C ILE A 365 0.19 -3.18 -9.19
N PHE A 366 0.19 -2.23 -10.12
CA PHE A 366 -0.08 -0.82 -9.85
C PHE A 366 -1.34 -0.37 -10.58
N CYS A 367 -2.38 -0.03 -9.84
CA CYS A 367 -3.65 0.45 -10.37
C CYS A 367 -3.97 1.83 -9.79
N ARG A 368 -4.20 2.84 -10.63
CA ARG A 368 -4.60 4.18 -10.15
C ARG A 368 -5.68 4.87 -10.97
N ASN A 369 -6.36 5.85 -10.39
CA ASN A 369 -7.32 6.71 -11.11
C ASN A 369 -8.42 5.92 -11.83
N ILE A 370 -9.08 5.00 -11.12
CA ILE A 370 -10.17 4.18 -11.69
C ILE A 370 -11.51 4.70 -11.14
N GLU A 371 -12.41 5.06 -12.04
CA GLU A 371 -13.80 5.40 -11.68
C GLU A 371 -14.67 4.15 -11.79
N VAL A 372 -15.26 3.74 -10.66
CA VAL A 372 -16.19 2.63 -10.60
C VAL A 372 -17.59 3.16 -10.28
N GLY A 373 -18.53 2.97 -11.20
CA GLY A 373 -19.94 3.21 -10.93
C GLY A 373 -20.43 2.16 -9.95
N GLN A 374 -20.58 0.93 -10.41
CA GLN A 374 -20.88 -0.22 -9.58
C GLN A 374 -20.15 -1.49 -10.03
N CYS A 375 -19.93 -2.41 -9.09
CA CYS A 375 -19.55 -3.79 -9.35
C CYS A 375 -20.29 -4.75 -8.39
N ASN A 376 -20.49 -6.01 -8.78
CA ASN A 376 -21.31 -6.97 -8.04
C ASN A 376 -20.64 -7.43 -6.72
N GLU A 377 -19.33 -7.74 -6.75
CA GLU A 377 -18.63 -8.32 -5.60
C GLU A 377 -17.65 -7.35 -4.95
N ALA A 378 -16.52 -7.04 -5.59
CA ALA A 378 -15.41 -6.39 -4.91
C ALA A 378 -14.62 -5.42 -5.79
N VAL A 379 -14.05 -4.38 -5.18
CA VAL A 379 -13.08 -3.51 -5.87
C VAL A 379 -11.76 -4.27 -6.03
N LEU A 380 -11.25 -4.89 -4.96
CA LEU A 380 -10.08 -5.78 -5.03
C LEU A 380 -10.46 -7.19 -4.58
N LYS A 381 -10.17 -8.20 -5.42
CA LYS A 381 -10.25 -9.61 -5.04
C LYS A 381 -8.90 -10.29 -5.26
N ILE A 382 -8.33 -10.88 -4.20
CA ILE A 382 -7.18 -11.79 -4.27
C ILE A 382 -7.64 -13.17 -3.77
N ASN A 383 -7.57 -14.19 -4.61
CA ASN A 383 -8.01 -15.54 -4.28
C ASN A 383 -6.94 -16.58 -4.64
N LEU A 384 -6.31 -17.16 -3.61
CA LEU A 384 -5.31 -18.22 -3.74
C LEU A 384 -5.89 -19.64 -3.59
N ILE A 385 -7.21 -19.77 -3.43
CA ILE A 385 -7.92 -21.04 -3.33
C ILE A 385 -8.90 -21.25 -4.49
N TYR A 386 -8.62 -20.62 -5.64
CA TYR A 386 -9.43 -20.71 -6.85
C TYR A 386 -9.52 -22.17 -7.33
N GLU A 387 -10.72 -22.66 -7.65
CA GLU A 387 -10.92 -24.07 -8.07
C GLU A 387 -10.22 -25.09 -7.14
N ARG A 388 -10.37 -24.97 -5.81
CA ARG A 388 -9.69 -25.79 -4.77
C ARG A 388 -9.71 -27.32 -4.98
N LYS A 389 -10.59 -27.84 -5.85
CA LYS A 389 -10.75 -29.28 -6.16
C LYS A 389 -10.23 -29.65 -7.56
N GLU A 390 -9.42 -28.81 -8.19
CA GLU A 390 -8.76 -29.12 -9.46
C GLU A 390 -7.92 -30.41 -9.32
N ALA A 391 -7.96 -31.29 -10.32
CA ALA A 391 -7.23 -32.55 -10.29
C ALA A 391 -5.80 -32.33 -10.79
N CYS A 392 -4.90 -31.93 -9.88
CA CYS A 392 -3.50 -31.59 -10.18
C CYS A 392 -2.61 -31.81 -8.94
N ASP A 393 -1.30 -31.69 -9.13
CA ASP A 393 -0.36 -31.66 -8.01
C ASP A 393 -0.43 -30.31 -7.28
N HIS A 394 -0.84 -30.32 -6.01
CA HIS A 394 -0.98 -29.13 -5.17
C HIS A 394 0.32 -28.74 -4.42
N SER A 395 1.47 -29.30 -4.82
CA SER A 395 2.78 -29.02 -4.20
C SER A 395 3.41 -27.68 -4.63
N PHE A 396 2.69 -26.87 -5.42
CA PHE A 396 3.18 -25.62 -6.02
C PHE A 396 2.39 -24.39 -5.50
N PRO A 397 2.54 -24.00 -4.23
CA PRO A 397 1.87 -22.80 -3.73
C PRO A 397 2.36 -21.53 -4.46
N PRO A 398 1.46 -20.67 -4.95
CA PRO A 398 1.80 -19.44 -5.65
C PRO A 398 2.25 -18.35 -4.66
N VAL A 399 2.88 -17.29 -5.14
CA VAL A 399 3.11 -16.05 -4.37
C VAL A 399 2.37 -14.89 -5.03
N VAL A 400 1.68 -14.08 -4.23
CA VAL A 400 1.12 -12.78 -4.65
C VAL A 400 1.75 -11.71 -3.77
N GLN A 401 2.45 -10.76 -4.38
CA GLN A 401 3.10 -9.68 -3.66
C GLN A 401 2.99 -8.35 -4.39
N ASP A 402 3.17 -7.25 -3.66
CA ASP A 402 3.36 -5.91 -4.22
C ASP A 402 2.15 -5.48 -5.09
N VAL A 403 0.99 -5.38 -4.46
CA VAL A 403 -0.30 -5.02 -5.09
C VAL A 403 -0.79 -3.69 -4.53
N TYR A 404 -0.85 -2.66 -5.37
CA TYR A 404 -1.07 -1.28 -5.00
C TYR A 404 -2.25 -0.68 -5.78
N LEU A 405 -3.27 -0.22 -5.05
CA LEU A 405 -4.44 0.47 -5.59
C LEU A 405 -4.48 1.89 -5.03
N GLU A 406 -4.49 2.90 -5.91
CA GLU A 406 -4.50 4.31 -5.51
C GLU A 406 -5.61 5.11 -6.20
N ASN A 407 -6.29 6.01 -5.49
CA ASN A 407 -7.26 6.93 -6.08
C ASN A 407 -8.34 6.20 -6.91
N ILE A 408 -8.95 5.17 -6.32
CA ILE A 408 -10.05 4.42 -6.91
C ILE A 408 -11.34 4.80 -6.20
N SER A 409 -12.33 5.24 -6.97
CA SER A 409 -13.67 5.53 -6.48
C SER A 409 -14.63 4.41 -6.84
N CYS A 410 -15.60 4.10 -5.96
CA CYS A 410 -16.65 3.12 -6.20
C CYS A 410 -17.96 3.61 -5.58
N LYS A 411 -19.10 3.54 -6.30
CA LYS A 411 -20.41 3.98 -5.77
C LYS A 411 -21.27 2.84 -5.24
N GLU A 412 -21.04 1.60 -5.67
CA GLU A 412 -21.70 0.41 -5.14
C GLU A 412 -20.86 -0.85 -5.34
N SER A 413 -20.65 -1.61 -4.26
CA SER A 413 -20.08 -2.96 -4.29
C SER A 413 -20.53 -3.80 -3.10
N LYS A 414 -20.34 -5.12 -3.15
CA LYS A 414 -20.59 -5.96 -1.97
C LYS A 414 -19.49 -5.83 -0.91
N TYR A 415 -18.24 -5.68 -1.36
CA TYR A 415 -17.04 -5.52 -0.55
C TYR A 415 -16.09 -4.48 -1.18
N GLY A 416 -15.25 -3.85 -0.36
CA GLY A 416 -14.09 -3.11 -0.83
C GLY A 416 -12.99 -4.08 -1.25
N ILE A 417 -12.38 -4.72 -0.24
CA ILE A 417 -11.31 -5.71 -0.41
C ILE A 417 -11.81 -7.09 0.00
N VAL A 418 -11.50 -8.10 -0.81
CA VAL A 418 -11.66 -9.50 -0.46
C VAL A 418 -10.34 -10.24 -0.69
N ILE A 419 -9.79 -10.84 0.36
CA ILE A 419 -8.59 -11.68 0.31
C ILE A 419 -8.91 -13.07 0.86
N GLU A 420 -8.56 -14.10 0.09
CA GLU A 420 -8.67 -15.52 0.46
C GLU A 420 -7.30 -16.19 0.30
N GLY A 421 -6.55 -16.24 1.40
CA GLY A 421 -5.25 -16.90 1.51
C GLY A 421 -5.31 -18.25 2.22
N TYR A 422 -4.15 -18.90 2.37
CA TYR A 422 -4.01 -20.13 3.14
C TYR A 422 -3.96 -19.86 4.65
N GLU A 423 -4.42 -20.79 5.47
CA GLU A 423 -4.42 -20.66 6.94
C GLU A 423 -3.04 -20.92 7.56
N ASP A 424 -2.18 -21.66 6.86
CA ASP A 424 -0.90 -22.19 7.34
C ASP A 424 0.31 -21.67 6.52
N LEU A 425 0.07 -20.94 5.44
CA LEU A 425 1.11 -20.40 4.56
C LEU A 425 0.87 -18.92 4.22
N CYS A 426 1.81 -18.05 4.61
CA CYS A 426 1.75 -16.62 4.30
C CYS A 426 2.47 -16.30 2.98
N ASN A 427 1.72 -16.31 1.88
CA ASN A 427 2.19 -16.06 0.52
C ASN A 427 1.47 -14.89 -0.18
N ILE A 428 0.70 -14.13 0.58
CA ILE A 428 0.14 -12.83 0.18
C ILE A 428 0.83 -11.75 1.01
N ARG A 429 1.53 -10.82 0.36
CA ARG A 429 2.26 -9.76 1.08
C ARG A 429 2.25 -8.42 0.36
N ASN A 430 2.46 -7.34 1.10
CA ASN A 430 2.62 -5.98 0.56
C ASN A 430 1.43 -5.58 -0.31
N ILE A 431 0.25 -5.51 0.31
CA ILE A 431 -0.97 -5.05 -0.34
C ILE A 431 -1.26 -3.65 0.19
N GLU A 432 -1.39 -2.67 -0.68
CA GLU A 432 -1.73 -1.30 -0.28
C GLU A 432 -2.94 -0.78 -1.04
N VAL A 433 -3.88 -0.20 -0.31
CA VAL A 433 -4.97 0.59 -0.85
C VAL A 433 -4.85 1.99 -0.28
N LYS A 434 -4.69 2.99 -1.16
CA LYS A 434 -4.40 4.37 -0.78
C LYS A 434 -5.38 5.34 -1.43
N ASN A 435 -5.80 6.37 -0.70
CA ASN A 435 -6.58 7.48 -1.25
C ASN A 435 -7.88 7.06 -1.96
N CYS A 436 -8.51 5.97 -1.50
CA CYS A 436 -9.71 5.42 -2.14
C CYS A 436 -11.00 5.87 -1.44
N LYS A 437 -12.07 5.99 -2.21
CA LYS A 437 -13.41 6.31 -1.68
C LYS A 437 -14.44 5.35 -2.25
N TRP A 438 -14.93 4.44 -1.41
CA TRP A 438 -15.93 3.45 -1.79
C TRP A 438 -17.22 3.73 -1.02
N ASP A 439 -18.11 4.42 -1.71
CA ASP A 439 -19.47 4.68 -1.29
C ASP A 439 -20.33 3.46 -1.64
N GLY A 440 -21.35 3.14 -0.85
CA GLY A 440 -22.29 2.05 -1.14
C GLY A 440 -21.76 0.62 -0.95
N VAL A 441 -20.65 0.41 -0.23
CA VAL A 441 -20.12 -0.93 0.06
C VAL A 441 -21.02 -1.67 1.05
N LYS A 442 -21.45 -2.89 0.73
CA LYS A 442 -22.30 -3.72 1.59
C LYS A 442 -21.46 -4.51 2.63
N ASN A 443 -22.10 -5.41 3.37
CA ASN A 443 -21.49 -6.48 4.20
C ASN A 443 -20.28 -6.13 5.12
N GLY A 444 -20.21 -4.91 5.66
CA GLY A 444 -19.18 -4.58 6.66
C GLY A 444 -17.83 -4.13 6.08
N GLY A 445 -17.74 -3.85 4.78
CA GLY A 445 -16.56 -3.25 4.16
C GLY A 445 -15.63 -4.28 3.53
N ASN A 446 -14.70 -4.86 4.30
CA ASN A 446 -13.65 -5.75 3.80
C ASN A 446 -13.82 -7.18 4.33
N SER A 447 -13.27 -8.17 3.61
CA SER A 447 -13.20 -9.57 4.05
C SER A 447 -11.82 -10.16 3.77
N ILE A 448 -10.97 -10.24 4.79
CA ILE A 448 -9.59 -10.76 4.68
C ILE A 448 -9.49 -12.03 5.49
N ASN A 449 -9.32 -13.17 4.80
CA ASN A 449 -9.21 -14.50 5.39
C ASN A 449 -7.89 -15.17 4.97
N GLY A 450 -7.31 -15.96 5.87
CA GLY A 450 -5.99 -16.58 5.69
C GLY A 450 -4.84 -15.66 6.09
N LEU A 451 -3.62 -16.20 6.08
CA LEU A 451 -2.41 -15.46 6.45
C LEU A 451 -2.03 -14.48 5.34
N THR A 452 -1.93 -13.21 5.72
CA THR A 452 -1.46 -12.11 4.88
C THR A 452 -0.43 -11.30 5.66
N LYS A 453 0.48 -10.60 4.97
CA LYS A 453 1.49 -9.75 5.59
C LYS A 453 1.50 -8.36 4.96
N ASN A 454 1.65 -7.32 5.77
CA ASN A 454 1.75 -5.93 5.29
C ASN A 454 0.56 -5.53 4.38
N VAL A 455 -0.67 -5.69 4.88
CA VAL A 455 -1.86 -5.15 4.23
C VAL A 455 -2.13 -3.76 4.81
N ARG A 456 -1.97 -2.72 3.99
CA ARG A 456 -2.12 -1.32 4.36
C ARG A 456 -3.32 -0.69 3.65
N ILE A 457 -4.13 0.05 4.38
CA ILE A 457 -5.30 0.77 3.91
C ILE A 457 -5.18 2.22 4.37
N ALA A 458 -4.49 3.04 3.57
CA ALA A 458 -4.16 4.42 3.89
C ALA A 458 -5.20 5.38 3.29
N ASN A 459 -5.65 6.36 4.08
CA ASN A 459 -6.57 7.42 3.66
C ASN A 459 -7.75 6.92 2.79
N THR A 460 -8.31 5.76 3.16
CA THR A 460 -9.36 5.10 2.39
C THR A 460 -10.66 5.05 3.18
N TYR A 461 -11.75 5.43 2.52
CA TYR A 461 -13.06 5.55 3.12
C TYR A 461 -14.02 4.52 2.57
N ILE A 462 -14.71 3.81 3.47
CA ILE A 462 -15.83 2.94 3.14
C ILE A 462 -17.09 3.51 3.76
N ASN A 463 -18.08 3.87 2.93
CA ASN A 463 -19.33 4.49 3.37
C ASN A 463 -19.11 5.71 4.30
N GLY A 464 -18.15 6.57 3.95
CA GLY A 464 -17.76 7.74 4.73
C GLY A 464 -16.97 7.45 6.02
N LYS A 465 -16.69 6.19 6.34
CA LYS A 465 -15.88 5.78 7.50
C LYS A 465 -14.44 5.56 7.07
N LEU A 466 -13.49 6.11 7.82
CA LEU A 466 -12.08 5.84 7.58
C LEU A 466 -11.78 4.39 7.99
N VAL A 467 -11.14 3.63 7.09
CA VAL A 467 -10.77 2.24 7.37
C VAL A 467 -9.42 2.22 8.07
N THR A 468 -9.36 1.68 9.29
CA THR A 468 -8.10 1.56 10.06
C THR A 468 -7.96 0.21 10.77
N GLU A 469 -8.85 -0.76 10.48
CA GLU A 469 -9.01 -1.98 11.29
C GLU A 469 -7.83 -2.96 11.19
N ASN A 470 -7.04 -2.87 10.11
CA ASN A 470 -5.85 -3.70 9.89
C ASN A 470 -4.54 -2.95 10.15
N GLU A 471 -4.61 -1.68 10.56
CA GLU A 471 -3.43 -0.86 10.80
C GLU A 471 -2.88 -1.10 12.22
N PRO A 472 -1.54 -1.09 12.41
CA PRO A 472 -0.93 -0.97 13.72
C PRO A 472 -1.50 0.22 14.50
N LEU A 473 -1.56 0.13 15.83
CA LEU A 473 -2.22 1.15 16.64
C LEU A 473 -1.54 2.52 16.54
N SER A 474 -0.22 2.56 16.35
CA SER A 474 0.53 3.80 16.12
C SER A 474 0.04 4.52 14.86
N GLN A 475 -0.07 3.77 13.75
CA GLN A 475 -0.56 4.26 12.46
C GLN A 475 -2.04 4.62 12.52
N ARG A 476 -2.86 3.80 13.18
CA ARG A 476 -4.27 4.12 13.41
C ARG A 476 -4.45 5.45 14.14
N MET A 477 -3.67 5.71 15.19
CA MET A 477 -3.76 6.96 15.94
C MET A 477 -3.36 8.15 15.06
N ALA A 478 -2.22 8.05 14.37
CA ALA A 478 -1.72 9.09 13.48
C ALA A 478 -2.73 9.43 12.37
N LEU A 479 -3.31 8.41 11.70
CA LEU A 479 -4.34 8.61 10.68
C LEU A 479 -5.64 9.21 11.26
N SER A 480 -5.98 8.87 12.51
CA SER A 480 -7.12 9.45 13.21
C SER A 480 -6.92 10.94 13.49
N GLU A 481 -5.71 11.34 13.87
CA GLU A 481 -5.34 12.74 14.08
C GLU A 481 -5.26 13.53 12.78
N MET A 482 -4.65 12.98 11.73
CA MET A 482 -4.65 13.61 10.40
C MET A 482 -6.08 13.81 9.85
N LYS A 483 -7.00 12.87 10.14
CA LYS A 483 -8.42 13.03 9.80
C LYS A 483 -9.08 14.15 10.61
N ARG A 484 -8.82 14.22 11.92
CA ARG A 484 -9.38 15.25 12.81
C ARG A 484 -8.81 16.64 12.54
N CYS A 485 -7.55 16.70 12.15
CA CYS A 485 -6.74 17.88 11.94
C CYS A 485 -6.09 17.79 10.56
N PRO A 486 -6.82 18.10 9.46
CA PRO A 486 -6.28 17.98 8.09
C PRO A 486 -5.04 18.83 7.83
N GLU A 487 -4.93 19.95 8.55
CA GLU A 487 -3.73 20.78 8.56
C GLU A 487 -2.95 20.51 9.85
N SER A 488 -1.65 20.22 9.74
CA SER A 488 -0.82 19.84 10.88
C SER A 488 -0.79 20.85 12.02
N TRP A 489 -0.95 22.13 11.72
CA TRP A 489 -1.03 23.20 12.71
C TRP A 489 -2.37 23.26 13.47
N MET A 490 -3.40 22.47 13.10
CA MET A 490 -4.68 22.37 13.81
C MET A 490 -4.61 21.46 15.05
N LEU A 491 -3.57 20.63 15.16
CA LEU A 491 -3.34 19.77 16.32
C LEU A 491 -3.38 20.58 17.62
N ASP A 492 -3.72 19.92 18.73
CA ASP A 492 -3.95 20.55 20.03
C ASP A 492 -5.05 21.66 20.01
N TYR A 493 -6.04 21.54 19.11
CA TYR A 493 -7.20 22.43 18.99
C TYR A 493 -6.85 23.87 18.54
N HIS A 494 -5.76 24.04 17.81
CA HIS A 494 -5.33 25.34 17.33
C HIS A 494 -6.18 25.83 16.14
N ARG A 495 -6.57 27.11 16.17
CA ARG A 495 -7.37 27.76 15.11
C ARG A 495 -6.54 28.48 14.05
N GLY A 496 -5.21 28.39 14.15
CA GLY A 496 -4.27 28.99 13.23
C GLY A 496 -2.83 28.61 13.55
N PRO A 497 -1.88 28.79 12.61
CA PRO A 497 -0.50 28.39 12.79
C PRO A 497 0.16 29.00 14.03
N LYS A 498 0.75 28.15 14.86
CA LYS A 498 1.42 28.55 16.10
C LYS A 498 2.60 27.64 16.41
N TRP A 499 3.74 28.24 16.72
CA TRP A 499 4.90 27.54 17.26
C TRP A 499 4.64 27.12 18.72
N THR A 500 4.52 25.81 18.97
CA THR A 500 4.18 25.28 20.29
C THR A 500 4.61 23.83 20.47
N TYR A 501 5.26 23.56 21.60
CA TYR A 501 5.77 22.24 21.97
C TYR A 501 4.73 21.12 21.92
N SER A 502 3.46 21.45 22.15
CA SER A 502 2.38 20.47 22.18
C SER A 502 2.18 19.82 20.82
N ILE A 503 2.09 20.64 19.76
CA ILE A 503 2.00 20.16 18.37
C ILE A 503 3.29 19.42 18.01
N GLY A 504 4.46 20.00 18.31
CA GLY A 504 5.73 19.36 17.94
C GLY A 504 5.96 18.01 18.60
N THR A 505 5.49 17.81 19.83
CA THR A 505 5.56 16.53 20.54
C THR A 505 4.76 15.43 19.83
N GLU A 506 3.56 15.76 19.36
CA GLU A 506 2.72 14.82 18.62
C GLU A 506 3.27 14.55 17.22
N LEU A 507 3.72 15.59 16.52
CA LEU A 507 4.29 15.47 15.19
C LEU A 507 5.60 14.69 15.16
N ASP A 508 6.47 14.82 16.18
CA ASP A 508 7.66 13.95 16.32
C ASP A 508 7.26 12.47 16.35
N ALA A 509 6.20 12.13 17.09
CA ALA A 509 5.71 10.77 17.19
C ALA A 509 5.09 10.29 15.87
N ILE A 510 4.29 11.12 15.20
CA ILE A 510 3.73 10.83 13.87
C ILE A 510 4.86 10.63 12.85
N LEU A 511 5.96 11.40 12.91
CA LEU A 511 7.08 11.18 12.00
C LEU A 511 7.80 9.85 12.26
N ASN A 512 7.90 9.42 13.53
CA ASN A 512 8.43 8.09 13.85
C ASN A 512 7.56 6.96 13.27
N VAL A 513 6.23 7.14 13.23
CA VAL A 513 5.31 6.23 12.53
C VAL A 513 5.61 6.23 11.03
N ALA A 514 5.70 7.43 10.44
CA ALA A 514 6.00 7.57 9.02
C ALA A 514 7.31 6.87 8.62
N ASP A 515 8.36 6.98 9.45
CA ASP A 515 9.64 6.33 9.20
C ASP A 515 9.61 4.82 9.33
N ARG A 516 8.84 4.31 10.29
CA ARG A 516 8.66 2.88 10.52
C ARG A 516 7.92 2.22 9.36
N TYR A 517 6.87 2.87 8.86
CA TYR A 517 5.97 2.31 7.85
C TYR A 517 6.23 2.84 6.43
N LYS A 518 7.25 3.68 6.24
CA LYS A 518 7.58 4.33 4.96
C LYS A 518 6.39 5.10 4.38
N ASP A 519 5.69 5.84 5.25
CA ASP A 519 4.51 6.63 4.90
C ASP A 519 4.90 8.05 4.47
N GLY A 520 5.10 8.26 3.17
CA GLY A 520 5.49 9.55 2.60
C GLY A 520 4.47 10.67 2.84
N ASP A 521 3.17 10.36 2.77
CA ASP A 521 2.09 11.34 2.98
C ASP A 521 2.06 11.80 4.44
N MET A 522 2.22 10.87 5.38
CA MET A 522 2.30 11.19 6.81
C MET A 522 3.55 12.02 7.14
N ALA A 523 4.68 11.71 6.50
CA ALA A 523 5.88 12.54 6.63
C ALA A 523 5.66 13.95 6.06
N ALA A 524 5.03 14.08 4.90
CA ALA A 524 4.69 15.38 4.30
C ALA A 524 3.72 16.18 5.19
N TYR A 525 2.72 15.53 5.78
CA TYR A 525 1.82 16.15 6.75
C TYR A 525 2.61 16.73 7.95
N VAL A 526 3.56 15.99 8.51
CA VAL A 526 4.41 16.50 9.60
C VAL A 526 5.25 17.71 9.13
N LEU A 527 5.92 17.59 7.99
CA LEU A 527 6.80 18.64 7.47
C LEU A 527 6.04 19.94 7.15
N SER A 528 4.76 19.84 6.76
CA SER A 528 3.91 21.01 6.50
C SER A 528 3.83 21.98 7.70
N TYR A 529 4.00 21.50 8.94
CA TYR A 529 3.99 22.35 10.14
C TYR A 529 5.19 23.29 10.19
N VAL A 530 6.41 22.75 9.99
CA VAL A 530 7.63 23.56 9.98
C VAL A 530 7.70 24.42 8.72
N ASP A 531 7.23 23.92 7.57
CA ASP A 531 7.09 24.68 6.33
C ASP A 531 6.23 25.93 6.51
N THR A 532 5.12 25.79 7.25
CA THR A 532 4.17 26.88 7.51
C THR A 532 4.73 27.94 8.47
N LEU A 533 5.64 27.56 9.37
CA LEU A 533 6.11 28.41 10.46
C LEU A 533 7.52 28.96 10.26
N VAL A 534 8.36 28.33 9.44
CA VAL A 534 9.73 28.77 9.16
C VAL A 534 9.79 29.51 7.82
N ASN A 535 10.04 30.81 7.90
CA ASN A 535 10.20 31.66 6.73
C ASN A 535 11.46 31.28 5.93
N SER A 536 11.57 31.79 4.71
CA SER A 536 12.72 31.55 3.82
C SER A 536 14.06 32.03 4.40
N ASP A 537 14.04 33.01 5.31
CA ASP A 537 15.24 33.49 6.02
C ASP A 537 15.57 32.69 7.29
N GLY A 538 14.82 31.62 7.59
CA GLY A 538 14.97 30.82 8.80
C GLY A 538 14.33 31.42 10.06
N SER A 539 13.67 32.57 9.97
CA SER A 539 12.92 33.12 11.10
C SER A 539 11.65 32.30 11.38
N ILE A 540 11.37 32.07 12.67
CA ILE A 540 10.23 31.25 13.11
C ILE A 540 9.06 32.17 13.48
N LYS A 541 7.90 31.96 12.82
CA LYS A 541 6.69 32.75 13.02
C LYS A 541 6.17 32.62 14.46
N GLY A 542 6.03 33.75 15.14
CA GLY A 542 5.50 33.83 16.50
C GLY A 542 6.51 33.48 17.60
N TYR A 543 7.71 33.02 17.25
CA TYR A 543 8.81 32.81 18.18
C TYR A 543 9.48 34.14 18.56
N LYS A 544 9.85 34.28 19.84
CA LYS A 544 10.55 35.45 20.38
C LYS A 544 11.62 34.99 21.36
N MET A 545 12.89 35.09 20.97
CA MET A 545 14.02 34.65 21.78
C MET A 545 14.08 35.37 23.14
N GLU A 546 13.70 36.65 23.19
CA GLU A 546 13.76 37.51 24.38
C GLU A 546 12.76 37.09 25.47
N SER A 547 11.79 36.24 25.11
CA SER A 547 10.87 35.63 26.06
C SER A 547 11.54 34.57 26.93
N TYR A 548 12.68 34.02 26.47
CA TYR A 548 13.39 32.89 27.06
C TYR A 548 12.41 31.82 27.56
N ASN A 549 11.46 31.44 26.70
CA ASN A 549 10.48 30.41 26.99
C ASN A 549 11.08 29.06 26.59
N ILE A 550 11.35 28.18 27.56
CA ILE A 550 11.99 26.89 27.28
C ILE A 550 11.09 25.98 26.44
N ASP A 551 9.76 26.12 26.54
CA ASP A 551 8.79 25.35 25.74
C ASP A 551 9.01 25.56 24.23
N ASN A 552 9.48 26.74 23.81
CA ASN A 552 9.70 27.02 22.39
C ASN A 552 10.86 26.23 21.78
N ILE A 553 11.65 25.53 22.60
CA ILE A 553 12.83 24.79 22.14
C ILE A 553 12.46 23.39 21.62
N LYS A 554 11.36 22.81 22.11
CA LYS A 554 11.00 21.40 21.86
C LYS A 554 10.95 21.05 20.38
N ASP A 555 10.36 21.93 19.58
CA ASP A 555 10.15 21.75 18.14
C ASP A 555 11.47 21.83 17.34
N GLY A 556 12.59 22.15 17.99
CA GLY A 556 13.92 22.08 17.37
C GLY A 556 14.28 20.68 16.87
N THR A 557 13.74 19.61 17.47
CA THR A 557 13.92 18.24 16.96
C THR A 557 13.31 18.05 15.57
N LEU A 558 12.13 18.63 15.31
CA LEU A 558 11.48 18.61 14.01
C LEU A 558 12.26 19.41 12.96
N LEU A 559 12.86 20.56 13.34
CA LEU A 559 13.71 21.34 12.43
C LEU A 559 14.91 20.53 11.93
N LEU A 560 15.57 19.81 12.83
CA LEU A 560 16.69 18.94 12.48
C LEU A 560 16.26 17.81 11.53
N GLN A 561 15.10 17.20 11.79
CA GLN A 561 14.55 16.15 10.92
C GLN A 561 14.09 16.69 9.56
N ALA A 562 13.53 17.89 9.51
CA ALA A 562 13.14 18.55 8.27
C ALA A 562 14.36 18.87 7.40
N TYR A 563 15.45 19.36 8.01
CA TYR A 563 16.72 19.55 7.32
C TYR A 563 17.26 18.23 6.76
N ASP A 564 17.28 17.15 7.54
CA ASP A 564 17.79 15.85 7.10
C ASP A 564 17.04 15.30 5.87
N ARG A 565 15.75 15.62 5.72
CA ARG A 565 14.91 15.17 4.61
C ARG A 565 14.95 16.05 3.38
N THR A 566 15.07 17.36 3.58
CA THR A 566 14.90 18.37 2.51
C THR A 566 16.21 18.99 2.06
N GLY A 567 17.22 19.04 2.93
CA GLY A 567 18.45 19.80 2.72
C GLY A 567 18.25 21.32 2.79
N GLU A 568 17.09 21.83 3.22
CA GLU A 568 16.82 23.27 3.22
C GLU A 568 17.44 24.00 4.42
N GLU A 569 18.40 24.88 4.13
CA GLU A 569 19.17 25.66 5.13
C GLU A 569 18.33 26.54 6.07
N ARG A 570 17.10 26.92 5.68
CA ARG A 570 16.21 27.71 6.55
C ARG A 570 15.87 26.97 7.85
N TYR A 571 15.74 25.64 7.80
CA TYR A 571 15.46 24.83 8.98
C TYR A 571 16.66 24.77 9.92
N LEU A 572 17.86 24.68 9.36
CA LEU A 572 19.09 24.69 10.14
C LEU A 572 19.32 26.07 10.80
N THR A 573 19.05 27.16 10.07
CA THR A 573 19.08 28.53 10.60
C THR A 573 18.11 28.71 11.77
N ALA A 574 16.89 28.18 11.65
CA ALA A 574 15.91 28.17 12.72
C ALA A 574 16.43 27.38 13.94
N ALA A 575 17.00 26.19 13.74
CA ALA A 575 17.57 25.38 14.82
C ALA A 575 18.73 26.09 15.54
N HIS A 576 19.63 26.74 14.80
CA HIS A 576 20.71 27.56 15.37
C HIS A 576 20.16 28.71 16.23
N THR A 577 19.03 29.30 15.86
CA THR A 577 18.37 30.34 16.65
C THR A 577 17.88 29.81 18.00
N LEU A 578 17.28 28.60 18.01
CA LEU A 578 16.86 27.96 19.26
C LEU A 578 18.06 27.61 20.16
N TRP A 579 19.16 27.11 19.58
CA TRP A 579 20.40 26.86 20.32
C TRP A 579 20.99 28.15 20.92
N LYS A 580 20.95 29.26 20.17
CA LYS A 580 21.38 30.57 20.65
C LYS A 580 20.57 31.05 21.86
N GLN A 581 19.26 30.74 21.91
CA GLN A 581 18.45 30.99 23.10
C GLN A 581 19.04 30.25 24.30
N LEU A 582 19.27 28.94 24.21
CA LEU A 582 19.81 28.11 25.29
C LEU A 582 21.16 28.62 25.82
N ALA A 583 22.06 29.02 24.90
CA ALA A 583 23.36 29.56 25.26
C ALA A 583 23.28 30.83 26.15
N SER A 584 22.21 31.62 26.01
CA SER A 584 21.98 32.85 26.78
C SER A 584 20.77 32.77 27.72
N HIS A 585 20.20 31.58 27.91
CA HIS A 585 18.97 31.40 28.66
C HIS A 585 19.24 31.63 30.15
N PRO A 586 18.40 32.40 30.87
CA PRO A 586 18.58 32.67 32.30
C PRO A 586 18.63 31.38 33.13
N ARG A 587 19.49 31.38 34.16
CA ARG A 587 19.75 30.20 34.99
C ARG A 587 19.58 30.51 36.47
N THR A 588 19.27 29.49 37.25
CA THR A 588 19.36 29.51 38.72
C THR A 588 20.82 29.70 39.14
N SER A 589 21.05 29.99 40.43
CA SER A 589 22.41 30.12 40.96
C SER A 589 23.24 28.83 40.83
N GLU A 590 22.57 27.67 40.74
CA GLU A 590 23.19 26.35 40.50
C GLU A 590 23.28 25.98 39.00
N GLY A 591 22.96 26.90 38.08
CA GLY A 591 23.14 26.69 36.64
C GLY A 591 21.97 26.02 35.91
N GLY A 592 20.84 25.78 36.59
CA GLY A 592 19.65 25.21 35.98
C GLY A 592 18.85 26.22 35.16
N TYR A 593 18.36 25.86 33.98
CA TYR A 593 17.55 26.78 33.17
C TYR A 593 16.28 27.22 33.90
N TRP A 594 16.01 28.52 33.90
CA TRP A 594 14.70 29.01 34.26
C TRP A 594 13.68 28.46 33.27
N HIS A 595 12.52 28.04 33.76
CA HIS A 595 11.47 27.52 32.88
C HIS A 595 11.06 28.58 31.86
N LYS A 596 10.86 29.84 32.30
CA LYS A 596 10.63 31.00 31.43
C LYS A 596 11.19 32.27 32.06
N LYS A 597 11.45 33.33 31.27
CA LYS A 597 11.78 34.66 31.83
C LYS A 597 10.73 35.18 32.80
N ILE A 598 9.45 34.85 32.56
CA ILE A 598 8.33 35.21 33.44
C ILE A 598 8.21 34.33 34.70
N TYR A 599 9.00 33.26 34.78
CA TYR A 599 9.10 32.37 35.94
C TYR A 599 10.55 32.37 36.43
N PRO A 600 11.03 33.52 36.95
CA PRO A 600 12.41 33.63 37.39
C PRO A 600 12.69 32.64 38.53
N HIS A 601 13.92 32.15 38.59
CA HIS A 601 14.43 31.23 39.63
C HIS A 601 13.78 29.84 39.67
N GLN A 602 12.96 29.50 38.68
CA GLN A 602 12.17 28.26 38.71
C GLN A 602 12.66 27.22 37.70
N MET A 603 12.86 25.99 38.16
CA MET A 603 13.01 24.82 37.30
C MET A 603 11.76 23.94 37.40
N TRP A 604 11.19 23.56 36.27
CA TRP A 604 10.04 22.66 36.19
C TRP A 604 10.49 21.37 35.48
N LEU A 605 9.99 20.22 35.92
CA LEU A 605 10.30 18.93 35.29
C LEU A 605 10.02 18.94 33.77
N ASP A 606 8.96 19.62 33.38
CA ASP A 606 8.53 19.85 32.00
C ASP A 606 9.67 20.39 31.13
N GLY A 607 10.41 21.38 31.63
CA GLY A 607 11.44 22.09 30.87
C GLY A 607 12.56 21.19 30.35
N LEU A 608 12.81 20.06 31.02
CA LEU A 608 13.84 19.11 30.65
C LEU A 608 13.48 18.42 29.34
N PHE A 609 12.21 18.05 29.14
CA PHE A 609 11.75 17.49 27.87
C PHE A 609 11.74 18.53 26.74
N MET A 610 11.54 19.81 27.08
CA MET A 610 11.50 20.85 26.06
C MET A 610 12.88 21.20 25.51
N ALA A 611 13.91 21.21 26.35
CA ALA A 611 15.25 21.64 25.94
C ALA A 611 16.22 20.49 25.65
N GLU A 612 16.27 19.47 26.52
CA GLU A 612 17.42 18.57 26.55
C GLU A 612 17.43 17.55 25.38
N PRO A 613 16.29 16.98 24.92
CA PRO A 613 16.28 16.14 23.72
C PRO A 613 16.77 16.87 22.46
N PHE A 614 16.38 18.15 22.28
CA PHE A 614 16.91 18.96 21.19
C PHE A 614 18.41 19.24 21.38
N SER A 615 18.81 19.60 22.60
CA SER A 615 20.21 19.90 22.92
C SER A 615 21.12 18.70 22.65
N ALA A 616 20.73 17.51 23.08
CA ALA A 616 21.46 16.26 22.83
C ALA A 616 21.72 16.03 21.33
N LYS A 617 20.67 16.13 20.51
CA LYS A 617 20.78 15.99 19.04
C LYS A 617 21.65 17.08 18.42
N TYR A 618 21.49 18.33 18.87
CA TYR A 618 22.26 19.46 18.37
C TYR A 618 23.76 19.31 18.70
N VAL A 619 24.09 18.96 19.95
CA VAL A 619 25.46 18.76 20.44
C VAL A 619 26.16 17.67 19.63
N ASN A 620 25.47 16.55 19.37
CA ASN A 620 26.05 15.47 18.57
C ASN A 620 26.35 15.85 17.12
N ARG A 621 25.53 16.72 16.53
CA ARG A 621 25.65 17.12 15.13
C ARG A 621 26.66 18.25 14.90
N PHE A 622 26.72 19.23 15.80
CA PHE A 622 27.36 20.52 15.49
C PHE A 622 28.48 20.92 16.43
N LEU A 623 28.63 20.28 17.59
CA LEU A 623 29.73 20.58 18.51
C LEU A 623 30.83 19.53 18.44
N SER A 624 32.05 19.93 18.80
CA SER A 624 33.21 19.05 18.86
C SER A 624 34.18 19.46 19.96
N GLY A 625 35.05 18.53 20.36
CA GLY A 625 36.06 18.77 21.39
C GLY A 625 35.48 19.28 22.70
N LYS A 626 36.15 20.28 23.29
CA LYS A 626 35.80 20.82 24.60
C LYS A 626 34.37 21.37 24.68
N ASP A 627 33.88 22.04 23.62
CA ASP A 627 32.53 22.60 23.60
C ASP A 627 31.46 21.50 23.62
N LYS A 628 31.74 20.35 23.01
CA LYS A 628 30.87 19.16 23.06
C LYS A 628 30.84 18.58 24.46
N ASP A 629 32.00 18.45 25.11
CA ASP A 629 32.11 17.89 26.46
C ASP A 629 31.40 18.79 27.49
N GLU A 630 31.63 20.11 27.45
CA GLU A 630 30.97 21.08 28.34
C GLU A 630 29.45 21.10 28.13
N ALA A 631 28.98 20.97 26.88
CA ALA A 631 27.55 20.90 26.60
C ALA A 631 26.90 19.62 27.14
N TRP A 632 27.57 18.47 27.03
CA TRP A 632 27.08 17.22 27.63
C TRP A 632 27.06 17.24 29.15
N ASP A 633 28.10 17.82 29.76
CA ASP A 633 28.13 18.04 31.20
C ASP A 633 26.98 18.92 31.66
N HIS A 634 26.70 19.99 30.90
CA HIS A 634 25.59 20.90 31.18
C HIS A 634 24.24 20.20 31.07
N ILE A 635 23.99 19.44 29.99
CA ILE A 635 22.75 18.65 29.81
C ILE A 635 22.54 17.72 31.02
N ALA A 636 23.58 16.97 31.41
CA ALA A 636 23.50 16.06 32.56
C ALA A 636 23.22 16.80 33.87
N ASP A 637 23.84 17.97 34.08
CA ASP A 637 23.65 18.77 35.28
C ASP A 637 22.22 19.31 35.41
N GLN A 638 21.52 19.58 34.30
CA GLN A 638 20.10 19.97 34.35
C GLN A 638 19.24 18.88 35.01
N PHE A 639 19.42 17.62 34.60
CA PHE A 639 18.69 16.49 35.18
C PHE A 639 19.07 16.22 36.63
N ILE A 640 20.37 16.24 36.94
CA ILE A 640 20.87 15.99 38.30
C ILE A 640 20.35 17.06 39.26
N LEU A 641 20.40 18.33 38.85
CA LEU A 641 19.95 19.44 39.68
C LEU A 641 18.45 19.40 39.91
N VAL A 642 17.64 19.26 38.85
CA VAL A 642 16.19 19.24 39.01
C VAL A 642 15.75 18.03 39.84
N ALA A 643 16.35 16.85 39.63
CA ALA A 643 16.07 15.65 40.42
C ALA A 643 16.40 15.88 41.89
N LYS A 644 17.60 16.40 42.20
CA LYS A 644 18.03 16.74 43.56
C LYS A 644 17.08 17.72 44.25
N ARG A 645 16.57 18.72 43.52
CA ARG A 645 15.74 19.79 44.09
C ARG A 645 14.27 19.46 44.18
N THR A 646 13.76 18.55 43.35
CA THR A 646 12.33 18.18 43.30
C THR A 646 12.02 16.84 43.95
N TYR A 647 13.00 15.98 44.21
CA TYR A 647 12.76 14.70 44.86
C TYR A 647 12.20 14.89 46.28
N ASP A 648 11.11 14.19 46.57
CA ASP A 648 10.53 14.10 47.91
C ASP A 648 10.71 12.68 48.46
N PRO A 649 11.59 12.48 49.46
CA PRO A 649 11.84 11.16 50.03
C PRO A 649 10.62 10.56 50.75
N LYS A 650 9.62 11.36 51.15
CA LYS A 650 8.40 10.86 51.80
C LYS A 650 7.53 10.08 50.83
N THR A 651 7.42 10.57 49.60
CA THR A 651 6.59 9.96 48.55
C THR A 651 7.41 9.03 47.65
N GLY A 652 8.72 9.28 47.53
CA GLY A 652 9.58 8.63 46.54
C GLY A 652 9.33 9.16 45.12
N LEU A 653 8.72 10.33 45.00
CA LEU A 653 8.34 10.97 43.74
C LEU A 653 9.02 12.34 43.60
N TYR A 654 8.90 12.93 42.42
CA TYR A 654 9.44 14.25 42.11
C TYR A 654 8.31 15.27 42.03
N ARG A 655 8.46 16.39 42.73
CA ARG A 655 7.51 17.51 42.73
C ARG A 655 7.57 18.22 41.36
N HIS A 656 6.42 18.75 40.90
CA HIS A 656 6.30 19.36 39.57
C HIS A 656 7.39 20.41 39.28
N ALA A 657 7.68 21.28 40.25
CA ALA A 657 8.65 22.34 40.10
C ALA A 657 9.40 22.65 41.40
N TRP A 658 10.48 23.41 41.23
CA TRP A 658 11.28 24.01 42.29
C TRP A 658 11.50 25.50 42.00
N ASP A 659 11.27 26.35 42.99
CA ASP A 659 11.63 27.77 43.00
C ASP A 659 12.81 27.99 43.96
N GLU A 660 13.97 28.34 43.41
CA GLU A 660 15.19 28.60 44.18
C GLU A 660 15.02 29.77 45.15
N SER A 661 14.26 30.81 44.75
CA SER A 661 14.01 31.99 45.58
C SER A 661 13.05 31.71 46.73
N LYS A 662 12.18 30.70 46.57
CA LYS A 662 11.07 30.35 47.48
C LYS A 662 10.06 31.48 47.67
N GLU A 663 10.06 32.47 46.78
CA GLU A 663 9.18 33.64 46.85
C GLU A 663 7.79 33.31 46.32
N GLN A 664 7.67 32.38 45.38
CA GLN A 664 6.37 31.94 44.88
C GLN A 664 5.48 31.43 46.02
N ARG A 665 4.18 31.75 45.97
CA ARG A 665 3.20 31.34 47.02
C ARG A 665 2.95 29.83 47.02
N TRP A 666 3.16 29.16 45.89
CA TRP A 666 3.03 27.70 45.80
C TRP A 666 4.28 26.97 46.32
N ALA A 667 5.41 27.66 46.43
CA ALA A 667 6.68 27.07 46.80
C ALA A 667 6.76 26.88 48.32
N ASP A 668 7.12 25.67 48.73
CA ASP A 668 7.43 25.37 50.12
C ASP A 668 8.55 26.28 50.64
N LYS A 669 8.38 26.84 51.83
CA LYS A 669 9.30 27.87 52.35
C LYS A 669 10.65 27.31 52.81
N GLN A 670 10.77 25.99 52.97
CA GLN A 670 12.04 25.34 53.30
C GLN A 670 12.72 24.79 52.04
N THR A 671 11.98 24.06 51.21
CA THR A 671 12.54 23.31 50.08
C THR A 671 12.43 24.04 48.75
N GLY A 672 11.49 24.97 48.61
CA GLY A 672 11.13 25.62 47.34
C GLY A 672 10.29 24.73 46.41
N GLN A 673 9.89 23.55 46.85
CA GLN A 673 9.19 22.58 46.00
C GLN A 673 7.70 22.92 45.83
N ALA A 674 7.13 22.48 44.71
CA ALA A 674 5.70 22.47 44.49
C ALA A 674 4.97 21.46 45.40
N PRO A 675 3.67 21.66 45.70
CA PRO A 675 2.97 20.84 46.70
C PRO A 675 2.74 19.37 46.29
N HIS A 676 2.62 19.07 45.00
CA HIS A 676 2.22 17.75 44.50
C HIS A 676 3.14 17.20 43.42
N ALA A 677 3.14 15.85 43.32
CA ALA A 677 3.76 15.13 42.21
C ALA A 677 2.72 14.97 41.10
N TRP A 678 2.88 15.76 40.04
CA TRP A 678 1.96 15.74 38.90
C TRP A 678 2.41 14.70 37.87
N GLY A 679 1.48 13.85 37.42
CA GLY A 679 1.75 12.72 36.53
C GLY A 679 2.50 13.11 35.27
N ARG A 680 2.00 14.12 34.54
CA ARG A 680 2.62 14.56 33.29
C ARG A 680 3.99 15.22 33.50
N ALA A 681 4.20 15.99 34.57
CA ALA A 681 5.51 16.57 34.87
C ALA A 681 6.57 15.48 35.05
N MET A 682 6.26 14.43 35.83
CA MET A 682 7.16 13.28 35.96
C MET A 682 7.36 12.56 34.62
N GLY A 683 6.28 12.39 33.85
CA GLY A 683 6.32 11.77 32.53
C GLY A 683 7.24 12.49 31.54
N TRP A 684 7.25 13.83 31.52
CA TRP A 684 8.15 14.62 30.67
C TRP A 684 9.62 14.31 30.93
N THR A 685 10.06 14.43 32.18
CA THR A 685 11.46 14.12 32.55
C THR A 685 11.79 12.66 32.29
N PHE A 686 10.84 11.75 32.53
CA PHE A 686 11.03 10.32 32.30
C PHE A 686 11.31 10.01 30.81
N MET A 687 10.58 10.65 29.89
CA MET A 687 10.86 10.54 28.45
C MET A 687 12.15 11.24 28.05
N ALA A 688 12.39 12.46 28.56
CA ALA A 688 13.56 13.25 28.22
C ALA A 688 14.88 12.54 28.56
N LEU A 689 14.93 11.85 29.71
CA LEU A 689 16.08 11.05 30.12
C LEU A 689 16.39 9.94 29.11
N LEU A 690 15.38 9.28 28.52
CA LEU A 690 15.61 8.24 27.51
C LEU A 690 16.19 8.80 26.22
N ASP A 691 15.62 9.90 25.72
CA ASP A 691 16.11 10.54 24.50
C ASP A 691 17.55 11.03 24.67
N VAL A 692 17.88 11.57 25.84
CA VAL A 692 19.24 12.02 26.16
C VAL A 692 20.19 10.84 26.35
N LEU A 693 19.79 9.78 27.06
CA LEU A 693 20.64 8.60 27.30
C LEU A 693 20.97 7.80 26.02
N GLU A 694 20.12 7.90 25.00
CA GLU A 694 20.35 7.29 23.68
C GLU A 694 21.41 8.05 22.89
N GLU A 695 21.43 9.38 23.00
CA GLU A 695 22.37 10.26 22.30
C GLU A 695 23.70 10.46 23.05
N MET A 696 23.69 10.32 24.38
CA MET A 696 24.83 10.61 25.25
C MET A 696 25.97 9.58 25.09
N PRO A 697 27.25 10.01 25.03
CA PRO A 697 28.38 9.10 24.96
C PRO A 697 28.35 8.04 26.07
N ALA A 698 28.52 6.78 25.71
CA ALA A 698 28.36 5.65 26.62
C ALA A 698 29.32 5.68 27.82
N ASP A 699 30.48 6.29 27.65
CA ASP A 699 31.56 6.47 28.62
C ASP A 699 31.53 7.82 29.36
N HIS A 700 30.53 8.68 29.09
CA HIS A 700 30.43 9.98 29.75
C HIS A 700 30.31 9.80 31.29
N PRO A 701 31.12 10.51 32.10
CA PRO A 701 31.26 10.26 33.54
C PRO A 701 29.95 10.44 34.34
N LYS A 702 29.05 11.32 33.88
CA LYS A 702 27.73 11.55 34.49
C LYS A 702 26.62 10.59 34.01
N ARG A 703 26.86 9.76 32.99
CA ARG A 703 25.84 8.84 32.45
C ARG A 703 25.33 7.83 33.48
N PRO A 704 26.15 7.20 34.35
CA PRO A 704 25.65 6.30 35.39
C PRO A 704 24.68 6.99 36.37
N GLU A 705 24.91 8.27 36.67
CA GLU A 705 24.02 9.06 37.52
C GLU A 705 22.67 9.29 36.84
N LEU A 706 22.65 9.62 35.55
CA LEU A 706 21.39 9.77 34.80
C LEU A 706 20.60 8.46 34.72
N VAL A 707 21.28 7.33 34.53
CA VAL A 707 20.63 6.00 34.57
C VAL A 707 20.01 5.73 35.95
N ARG A 708 20.71 6.11 37.04
CA ARG A 708 20.18 5.99 38.40
C ARG A 708 18.95 6.87 38.62
N ILE A 709 18.98 8.11 38.15
CA ILE A 709 17.84 9.04 38.22
C ILE A 709 16.67 8.46 37.41
N PHE A 710 16.91 8.02 36.17
CA PHE A 710 15.90 7.40 35.33
C PHE A 710 15.24 6.19 36.01
N LYS A 711 16.03 5.29 36.61
CA LYS A 711 15.50 4.17 37.38
C LYS A 711 14.65 4.64 38.56
N SER A 712 15.04 5.71 39.26
CA SER A 712 14.23 6.28 40.34
C SER A 712 12.88 6.83 39.86
N PHE A 713 12.80 7.43 38.66
CA PHE A 713 11.52 7.80 38.06
C PHE A 713 10.67 6.56 37.72
N ALA A 714 11.30 5.51 37.17
CA ALA A 714 10.62 4.24 36.89
C ALA A 714 10.07 3.58 38.17
N ASP A 715 10.86 3.56 39.25
CA ASP A 715 10.42 3.05 40.56
C ASP A 715 9.22 3.83 41.09
N GLY A 716 9.24 5.16 40.97
CA GLY A 716 8.12 6.03 41.32
C GLY A 716 6.86 5.74 40.50
N ALA A 717 7.01 5.55 39.18
CA ALA A 717 5.92 5.16 38.29
C ALA A 717 5.35 3.80 38.70
N VAL A 718 6.17 2.75 38.83
CA VAL A 718 5.70 1.42 39.22
C VAL A 718 5.00 1.44 40.59
N LYS A 719 5.56 2.17 41.57
CA LYS A 719 4.98 2.30 42.91
C LYS A 719 3.58 2.94 42.90
N THR A 720 3.33 3.86 41.97
CA THR A 720 2.08 4.65 41.91
C THR A 720 1.09 4.14 40.87
N GLN A 721 1.37 3.02 40.21
CA GLN A 721 0.45 2.40 39.27
C GLN A 721 -0.81 1.93 40.00
N ASP A 722 -1.98 2.36 39.53
CA ASP A 722 -3.26 1.94 40.10
C ASP A 722 -3.51 0.47 39.79
N THR A 723 -3.61 -0.37 40.83
CA THR A 723 -3.70 -1.82 40.67
C THR A 723 -5.02 -2.30 40.07
N ARG A 724 -6.06 -1.46 40.06
CA ARG A 724 -7.39 -1.81 39.54
C ARG A 724 -7.50 -1.55 38.03
N SER A 725 -7.03 -0.39 37.60
CA SER A 725 -7.10 0.05 36.21
C SER A 725 -5.85 -0.29 35.41
N GLY A 726 -4.71 -0.45 36.10
CA GLY A 726 -3.39 -0.62 35.51
C GLY A 726 -2.71 0.69 35.11
N VAL A 727 -3.38 1.84 35.22
CA VAL A 727 -2.87 3.14 34.74
C VAL A 727 -2.62 4.12 35.90
N TRP A 728 -2.33 5.39 35.61
CA TRP A 728 -1.90 6.37 36.61
C TRP A 728 -2.89 7.52 36.77
N TYR A 729 -2.93 8.09 37.97
CA TYR A 729 -3.73 9.26 38.28
C TYR A 729 -3.06 10.58 37.88
N GLN A 730 -3.85 11.63 37.69
CA GLN A 730 -3.39 13.00 37.48
C GLN A 730 -2.43 13.46 38.61
N VAL A 731 -2.84 13.32 39.87
CA VAL A 731 -1.99 13.63 41.04
C VAL A 731 -1.49 12.33 41.65
N LEU A 732 -0.20 12.02 41.46
CA LEU A 732 0.38 10.70 41.75
C LEU A 732 0.49 10.39 43.25
N ASP A 733 0.70 11.42 44.07
CA ASP A 733 0.87 11.29 45.51
C ASP A 733 -0.46 11.35 46.29
N GLN A 734 -1.60 11.38 45.58
CA GLN A 734 -2.94 11.39 46.17
C GLN A 734 -3.85 10.32 45.50
N PRO A 735 -3.40 9.06 45.38
CA PRO A 735 -4.21 8.02 44.73
C PRO A 735 -5.49 7.78 45.55
N GLY A 736 -6.62 7.66 44.86
CA GLY A 736 -7.92 7.39 45.50
C GLY A 736 -8.53 8.55 46.28
N ARG A 737 -7.91 9.74 46.31
CA ARG A 737 -8.55 10.95 46.85
C ARG A 737 -9.70 11.37 45.94
N ASP A 738 -10.87 11.64 46.53
CA ASP A 738 -12.07 12.08 45.80
C ASP A 738 -11.75 13.25 44.87
N GLY A 739 -12.17 13.13 43.61
CA GLY A 739 -11.91 14.10 42.54
C GLY A 739 -10.66 13.81 41.70
N ASN A 740 -9.74 12.95 42.14
CA ASN A 740 -8.64 12.50 41.29
C ASN A 740 -9.16 11.60 40.15
N TYR A 741 -8.42 11.51 39.04
CA TYR A 741 -8.84 10.75 37.87
C TYR A 741 -7.66 10.07 37.17
N LEU A 742 -7.95 8.96 36.49
CA LEU A 742 -6.99 8.26 35.63
C LEU A 742 -6.66 9.13 34.43
N GLU A 743 -5.39 9.48 34.25
CA GLU A 743 -4.97 10.51 33.30
C GLU A 743 -4.24 9.91 32.10
N GLY A 744 -4.74 10.24 30.90
CA GLY A 744 -4.29 9.67 29.63
C GLY A 744 -2.85 9.99 29.28
N THR A 745 -2.39 11.21 29.55
CA THR A 745 -1.06 11.67 29.14
C THR A 745 0.05 10.99 29.94
N ALA A 746 -0.01 11.08 31.27
CA ALA A 746 0.94 10.51 32.20
C ALA A 746 1.02 9.00 32.02
N SER A 747 -0.12 8.34 31.87
CA SER A 747 -0.19 6.90 31.64
C SER A 747 0.52 6.50 30.35
N SER A 748 0.31 7.24 29.26
CA SER A 748 1.02 7.01 28.00
C SER A 748 2.54 7.22 28.12
N MET A 749 2.97 8.28 28.82
CA MET A 749 4.39 8.57 29.06
C MET A 749 5.08 7.49 29.91
N PHE A 750 4.41 6.98 30.95
CA PHE A 750 4.96 5.93 31.79
C PHE A 750 5.03 4.59 31.08
N VAL A 751 4.00 4.21 30.33
CA VAL A 751 4.05 2.99 29.51
C VAL A 751 5.18 3.06 28.50
N TYR A 752 5.26 4.14 27.72
CA TYR A 752 6.35 4.37 26.78
C TYR A 752 7.73 4.31 27.46
N GLY A 753 7.92 5.04 28.57
CA GLY A 753 9.21 5.11 29.24
C GLY A 753 9.64 3.77 29.86
N LEU A 754 8.72 2.99 30.40
CA LEU A 754 9.01 1.66 30.93
C LEU A 754 9.36 0.67 29.79
N LEU A 755 8.57 0.64 28.72
CA LEU A 755 8.82 -0.22 27.55
C LEU A 755 10.19 0.09 26.92
N ARG A 756 10.42 1.36 26.60
CA ARG A 756 11.65 1.83 25.97
C ARG A 756 12.86 1.65 26.89
N GLY A 757 12.71 1.90 28.19
CA GLY A 757 13.77 1.68 29.17
C GLY A 757 14.23 0.22 29.27
N VAL A 758 13.28 -0.72 29.22
CA VAL A 758 13.60 -2.16 29.15
C VAL A 758 14.29 -2.51 27.83
N ARG A 759 13.78 -2.02 26.69
CA ARG A 759 14.39 -2.27 25.37
C ARG A 759 15.83 -1.75 25.29
N MET A 760 16.09 -0.56 25.82
CA MET A 760 17.41 0.06 25.84
C MET A 760 18.36 -0.60 26.86
N GLY A 761 17.88 -1.51 27.70
CA GLY A 761 18.67 -2.19 28.73
C GLY A 761 19.05 -1.30 29.92
N VAL A 762 18.41 -0.14 30.07
CA VAL A 762 18.59 0.77 31.23
C VAL A 762 17.64 0.42 32.38
N LEU A 763 16.60 -0.38 32.12
CA LEU A 763 15.79 -1.10 33.12
C LEU A 763 15.91 -2.60 32.89
N ASP A 764 15.87 -3.36 33.99
CA ASP A 764 15.81 -4.81 33.88
C ASP A 764 14.40 -5.30 33.52
N LYS A 765 14.29 -6.57 33.11
CA LYS A 765 13.03 -7.15 32.62
C LYS A 765 11.88 -7.16 33.63
N SER A 766 12.15 -6.96 34.94
CA SER A 766 11.07 -6.94 35.94
C SER A 766 10.09 -5.79 35.74
N TYR A 767 10.53 -4.68 35.13
CA TYR A 767 9.67 -3.52 34.81
C TYR A 767 8.70 -3.79 33.64
N LEU A 768 8.94 -4.83 32.83
CA LEU A 768 8.09 -5.16 31.68
C LEU A 768 6.65 -5.50 32.10
N ASN A 769 6.47 -6.17 33.24
CA ASN A 769 5.14 -6.51 33.73
C ASN A 769 4.31 -5.25 34.06
N ALA A 770 4.92 -4.24 34.68
CA ALA A 770 4.26 -2.97 34.95
C ALA A 770 3.94 -2.22 33.65
N ALA A 771 4.85 -2.26 32.67
CA ALA A 771 4.65 -1.67 31.35
C ALA A 771 3.46 -2.30 30.60
N LEU A 772 3.40 -3.64 30.54
CA LEU A 772 2.32 -4.38 29.89
C LEU A 772 0.98 -4.23 30.63
N THR A 773 1.02 -4.14 31.96
CA THR A 773 -0.17 -3.82 32.77
C THR A 773 -0.71 -2.43 32.43
N GLY A 774 0.18 -1.45 32.33
CA GLY A 774 -0.15 -0.08 31.91
C GLY A 774 -0.69 -0.02 30.49
N TRP A 775 -0.06 -0.74 29.56
CA TRP A 775 -0.53 -0.83 28.17
C TRP A 775 -1.95 -1.38 28.08
N ASN A 776 -2.23 -2.50 28.73
CA ASN A 776 -3.57 -3.09 28.75
C ASN A 776 -4.58 -2.15 29.43
N GLY A 777 -4.15 -1.44 30.48
CA GLY A 777 -4.94 -0.44 31.15
C GLY A 777 -5.27 0.78 30.27
N LEU A 778 -4.33 1.24 29.44
CA LEU A 778 -4.55 2.29 28.45
C LEU A 778 -5.63 1.86 27.46
N LEU A 779 -5.46 0.70 26.82
CA LEU A 779 -6.42 0.19 25.83
C LEU A 779 -7.82 0.00 26.40
N LYS A 780 -7.90 -0.44 27.66
CA LYS A 780 -9.18 -0.73 28.32
C LYS A 780 -9.91 0.52 28.80
N ASN A 781 -9.19 1.48 29.38
CA ASN A 781 -9.81 2.57 30.15
C ASN A 781 -9.68 3.94 29.47
N LEU A 782 -8.69 4.12 28.59
CA LEU A 782 -8.29 5.43 28.09
C LEU A 782 -8.28 5.53 26.56
N VAL A 783 -8.40 4.41 25.83
CA VAL A 783 -8.55 4.40 24.38
C VAL A 783 -10.00 4.10 24.00
N ARG A 784 -10.54 4.87 23.05
CA ARG A 784 -11.88 4.68 22.50
C ARG A 784 -11.81 4.56 20.98
N PHE A 785 -12.58 3.63 20.42
CA PHE A 785 -12.80 3.55 18.98
C PHE A 785 -14.13 4.20 18.62
N ASP A 786 -14.06 5.26 17.82
CA ASP A 786 -15.19 6.10 17.48
C ASP A 786 -16.00 5.51 16.31
N LYS A 787 -17.28 5.91 16.20
CA LYS A 787 -18.21 5.37 15.19
C LYS A 787 -17.80 5.64 13.75
N ASP A 788 -16.93 6.62 13.54
CA ASP A 788 -16.44 7.07 12.24
C ASP A 788 -15.14 6.36 11.80
N GLY A 789 -14.71 5.34 12.57
CA GLY A 789 -13.51 4.54 12.35
C GLY A 789 -12.29 5.04 13.12
N SER A 790 -12.28 6.29 13.57
CA SER A 790 -11.13 6.89 14.24
C SER A 790 -10.90 6.31 15.65
N MET A 791 -9.68 6.47 16.16
CA MET A 791 -9.30 6.13 17.53
C MET A 791 -9.06 7.40 18.31
N SER A 792 -9.46 7.46 19.58
CA SER A 792 -9.24 8.60 20.48
C SER A 792 -8.53 8.18 21.76
N LEU A 793 -7.59 9.00 22.24
CA LEU A 793 -7.05 8.94 23.59
C LEU A 793 -7.88 9.87 24.48
N THR A 794 -8.35 9.37 25.61
CA THR A 794 -9.32 10.06 26.47
C THR A 794 -8.71 10.49 27.80
N ASN A 795 -9.42 11.34 28.53
CA ASN A 795 -9.07 11.80 29.88
C ASN A 795 -7.66 12.42 29.99
N CYS A 796 -7.28 13.26 29.03
CA CYS A 796 -6.01 13.99 29.09
C CYS A 796 -6.18 15.33 29.79
N CYS A 797 -5.28 15.68 30.72
CA CYS A 797 -5.24 17.02 31.31
C CYS A 797 -4.86 18.04 30.23
N ALA A 798 -5.70 19.04 29.95
CA ALA A 798 -5.45 20.00 28.87
C ALA A 798 -4.20 20.86 29.11
N VAL A 799 -4.01 21.31 30.35
CA VAL A 799 -2.92 22.18 30.77
C VAL A 799 -2.79 22.11 32.29
N ALA A 800 -1.58 22.24 32.82
CA ALA A 800 -1.36 22.62 34.22
C ALA A 800 -0.04 23.38 34.30
N GLY A 801 0.16 24.10 35.39
CA GLY A 801 1.33 24.94 35.64
C GLY A 801 1.28 25.58 37.03
N LEU A 802 2.22 26.46 37.35
CA LEU A 802 2.32 27.08 38.67
C LEU A 802 2.48 28.60 38.56
N GLY A 803 1.99 29.34 39.57
CA GLY A 803 2.07 30.80 39.64
C GLY A 803 1.23 31.52 38.58
N GLY A 804 1.72 32.66 38.09
CA GLY A 804 1.07 33.50 37.08
C GLY A 804 0.25 34.66 37.68
N ASP A 805 0.20 35.78 36.97
CA ASP A 805 -0.34 37.04 37.54
C ASP A 805 -1.86 37.19 37.37
N LYS A 806 -2.42 36.69 36.25
CA LYS A 806 -3.85 36.87 35.94
C LYS A 806 -4.76 35.93 36.72
N LYS A 807 -4.40 34.64 36.73
CA LYS A 807 -5.04 33.59 37.54
C LYS A 807 -3.90 32.88 38.23
N TYR A 808 -3.78 33.08 39.53
CA TYR A 808 -2.70 32.48 40.30
C TYR A 808 -2.97 30.99 40.49
N ARG A 809 -1.99 30.16 40.13
CA ARG A 809 -2.05 28.71 40.20
C ARG A 809 -1.21 28.24 41.37
N ASP A 810 -1.86 27.79 42.44
CA ASP A 810 -1.21 27.52 43.73
C ASP A 810 -0.60 26.12 43.85
N GLY A 811 -0.84 25.23 42.88
CA GLY A 811 -0.31 23.88 42.91
C GLY A 811 -1.00 22.96 43.93
N SER A 812 -2.13 23.37 44.49
CA SER A 812 -2.97 22.53 45.35
C SER A 812 -3.57 21.34 44.57
N PHE A 813 -4.02 20.32 45.28
CA PHE A 813 -4.77 19.22 44.69
C PHE A 813 -6.01 19.75 43.94
N GLU A 814 -6.76 20.63 44.57
CA GLU A 814 -7.96 21.26 44.02
C GLU A 814 -7.64 22.00 42.71
N TYR A 815 -6.49 22.67 42.65
CA TYR A 815 -6.04 23.30 41.41
C TYR A 815 -5.76 22.28 40.30
N TYR A 816 -4.98 21.23 40.55
CA TYR A 816 -4.68 20.22 39.51
C TYR A 816 -5.91 19.49 38.99
N ILE A 817 -6.92 19.30 39.85
CA ILE A 817 -8.21 18.71 39.48
C ILE A 817 -9.13 19.74 38.79
N SER A 818 -8.94 21.03 39.02
CA SER A 818 -9.72 22.10 38.37
C SER A 818 -9.37 22.31 36.90
N GLU A 819 -8.20 21.83 36.46
CA GLU A 819 -7.76 22.02 35.08
C GLU A 819 -8.60 21.16 34.11
N PRO A 820 -8.90 21.65 32.89
CA PRO A 820 -9.77 20.95 31.97
C PRO A 820 -9.25 19.56 31.60
N ILE A 821 -10.17 18.62 31.44
CA ILE A 821 -9.93 17.29 30.89
C ILE A 821 -10.46 17.27 29.46
N ARG A 822 -9.68 16.76 28.51
CA ARG A 822 -10.07 16.64 27.11
C ARG A 822 -9.55 15.35 26.48
N ASP A 823 -10.21 14.94 25.41
CA ASP A 823 -9.74 13.88 24.54
C ASP A 823 -8.70 14.45 23.56
N ASN A 824 -7.84 13.57 23.03
CA ASN A 824 -6.89 13.87 21.97
C ASN A 824 -6.06 15.14 22.24
N ASP A 825 -5.55 15.28 23.47
CA ASP A 825 -4.54 16.29 23.76
C ASP A 825 -3.21 15.84 23.13
N ALA A 826 -2.61 16.70 22.30
CA ALA A 826 -1.34 16.41 21.62
C ALA A 826 -0.22 15.96 22.58
N LYS A 827 -0.21 16.49 23.82
CA LYS A 827 0.76 16.12 24.86
C LYS A 827 0.60 14.68 25.31
N GLY A 828 -0.58 14.09 25.17
CA GLY A 828 -0.88 12.69 25.47
C GLY A 828 -0.85 11.78 24.25
N VAL A 829 -1.33 12.25 23.10
CA VAL A 829 -1.37 11.47 21.86
C VAL A 829 0.04 11.14 21.36
N GLY A 830 0.96 12.10 21.37
CA GLY A 830 2.37 11.85 20.99
C GLY A 830 3.02 10.71 21.79
N PRO A 831 3.01 10.77 23.14
CA PRO A 831 3.49 9.68 23.98
C PRO A 831 2.74 8.35 23.77
N PHE A 832 1.44 8.39 23.52
CA PHE A 832 0.66 7.17 23.23
C PHE A 832 1.12 6.52 21.92
N ILE A 833 1.32 7.30 20.86
CA ILE A 833 1.89 6.82 19.58
C ILE A 833 3.26 6.19 19.82
N ASN A 834 4.13 6.83 20.59
CA ASN A 834 5.44 6.27 20.93
C ASN A 834 5.34 4.97 21.75
N ALA A 835 4.37 4.85 22.67
CA ALA A 835 4.08 3.60 23.37
C ALA A 835 3.62 2.50 22.41
N CYS A 836 2.74 2.81 21.45
CA CYS A 836 2.33 1.87 20.39
C CYS A 836 3.55 1.38 19.60
N LEU A 837 4.44 2.30 19.18
CA LEU A 837 5.65 1.95 18.43
C LEU A 837 6.60 1.02 19.20
N GLU A 838 6.71 1.19 20.52
CA GLU A 838 7.48 0.28 21.36
C GLU A 838 6.79 -1.08 21.51
N MET A 839 5.47 -1.12 21.66
CA MET A 839 4.70 -2.37 21.68
C MET A 839 4.77 -3.14 20.35
N GLU A 840 4.76 -2.44 19.22
CA GLU A 840 4.87 -3.02 17.88
C GLU A 840 6.28 -3.56 17.58
N ARG A 841 7.28 -3.24 18.41
CA ARG A 841 8.66 -3.75 18.32
C ARG A 841 8.93 -4.95 19.23
N LEU A 842 8.13 -5.12 20.28
CA LEU A 842 8.16 -6.30 21.16
C LEU A 842 7.66 -7.54 20.42
#